data_AF-A0A7S4QJC5-F1
#
_entry.id   AF-A0A7S4QJC5-F1
#
_cell.length_a   1.000
_cell.length_b   1.000
_cell.length_c   1.000
_cell.angle_alpha   90.00
_cell.angle_beta   90.00
_cell.angle_gamma   90.00
#
_symmetry.space_group_name_H-M   'P 1'
#
loop_
_entity.id
_entity.type
_entity.pdbx_description
1 polymer ?
#
loop_
_entity_poly.entity_id
_entity_poly.type
_entity_poly.pdbx_seq_one_letter_code
_entity_poly.pdbx_strand_id
1 'polypeptide(L)'
;MTSSRMLAAGFVEVLAALLLLRPDAIAGLESVVPGTTREPCATAGECQAPLNGSQGAPGLLLIQLNRGDLGTSFQATRQSTQEAADSKQSHVVYGQIKAWHGLCLDAHQRSEKGGRVHMWTCEDHTNMRWAYDEELGQIKNQEGICLAMTNGNVNGGQVHMWPCDPTSKDQQWVYDHATGQIKAVYGVCLDSPNRDADGGHVHLWECDTENINQQWMIRPVPGRPTPAPTPMAPPTPQPTAGPTLAPLPTPAPTVLPTSAPIAEPTVAPTPKPVQPTAAPTPVPVQPPVTVPPAPAPAGPLKPIPNCYLAPLVRNADCERLRLLEGLEFGLNEYGQETSARKLCTDNMREHGGDTFVFSVGRCEVWRCISRKALQASAGPGNQAVRISLADHLGRALTAAEDGSLSFQPGPTTPQSRFHYVQNEDGTIALQSLYGKYVTAKPGGVVSAEAKLIDDWEKLEVIHHGAQLLDLSLKTFHGSLISVTADGHVRGQPGSAGMASRFTLINHTVPEEPASGPPKKTWVHSELCPYQEARGGIQGKEARGPVVVKLWEWNYADVAQECVEFLGPNGFDAVQLSPIVEHVVGHQWWTKYQPVSYGLNTRSGTKEELQHMVATCRAAGVEIVVDVILNHMAAACKEARYSVLGNKPETPCTGWNGTRFGNRRTAGARGWDKAEPAMFHHKEDNELKNCMVGPSTGWLCGSPSLGDCSCCQCDMYGGLADWKTEAAVVRQMHTRHLQELFDMGITMLRVDAAIYSEVDDLAAMFNQFPWDFIFQEWWGEFPDARRTNLVGHYRDVAYRWKVVNAMANLHISEYHKLLDIKGGVHGIPQEHAMYPLLYHDGRSTDAAADIATFKNGLEYHQQQRFLLAWPVGVSIGIWGGFSWKSLEDGPPGCERPDKHCKPRSVYDEQGRVQCMPTPTQSPLPRELARSRSWVCEHRWAGVAGLVHFRKACRGLPISRMWKADQADVGKGHLAFRLGGKCFAALVRGRRAHSSWHSIGNWSLAGLETGLAPGRYCDLASLETQRGWDGSSCPREVTLGQHGAVLEGSVAEGDILAIHAGAMVPRAGAHETAALAS
;
A
#
# COMPACT_ATOMS: atom_id res chain seq x y z
N MET A 1 50.41 -18.82 35.94
CA MET A 1 50.47 -19.31 37.33
C MET A 1 49.09 -19.04 37.93
N THR A 2 48.21 -20.04 38.07
CA THR A 2 48.11 -21.00 39.21
C THR A 2 47.80 -20.33 40.54
N SER A 3 46.90 -20.82 41.41
CA SER A 3 45.80 -21.81 41.32
C SER A 3 45.15 -21.91 42.71
N SER A 4 43.86 -22.26 42.82
CA SER A 4 43.29 -23.01 43.98
C SER A 4 43.21 -22.30 45.37
N ARG A 5 42.35 -22.68 46.35
CA ARG A 5 41.26 -23.71 46.42
C ARG A 5 40.36 -23.53 47.67
N MET A 6 39.12 -24.07 47.59
CA MET A 6 38.37 -24.80 48.65
C MET A 6 37.75 -24.03 49.85
N LEU A 7 36.70 -24.53 50.55
CA LEU A 7 36.04 -25.87 50.57
C LEU A 7 34.54 -25.81 51.04
N ALA A 8 33.67 -26.69 50.50
CA ALA A 8 32.46 -27.36 51.09
C ALA A 8 31.30 -26.56 51.78
N ALA A 9 30.05 -27.06 51.91
CA ALA A 9 29.22 -28.11 51.25
C ALA A 9 27.75 -28.00 51.80
N GLY A 10 26.68 -28.57 51.23
CA GLY A 10 26.51 -29.41 50.01
C GLY A 10 25.03 -29.85 49.79
N PHE A 11 24.79 -30.72 48.78
CA PHE A 11 23.50 -31.24 48.25
C PHE A 11 22.60 -30.19 47.52
N VAL A 12 21.97 -30.38 46.35
CA VAL A 12 21.74 -31.50 45.37
C VAL A 12 20.51 -32.40 45.60
N GLU A 13 19.56 -32.35 44.64
CA GLU A 13 18.59 -33.38 44.12
C GLU A 13 17.41 -32.63 43.40
N VAL A 14 16.68 -33.12 42.36
CA VAL A 14 16.88 -34.24 41.41
C VAL A 14 16.07 -34.02 40.08
N LEU A 15 16.63 -34.46 38.93
CA LEU A 15 16.06 -34.67 37.56
C LEU A 15 15.20 -33.62 36.79
N ALA A 16 15.18 -33.78 35.45
CA ALA A 16 14.40 -33.01 34.46
C ALA A 16 14.08 -33.86 33.20
N ALA A 17 12.99 -33.57 32.46
CA ALA A 17 12.72 -34.16 31.11
C ALA A 17 11.66 -33.43 30.23
N LEU A 18 12.01 -33.23 28.96
CA LEU A 18 11.21 -33.39 27.71
C LEU A 18 9.86 -32.66 27.44
N LEU A 19 9.90 -31.80 26.40
CA LEU A 19 9.06 -31.77 25.17
C LEU A 19 7.52 -31.47 25.16
N LEU A 20 7.20 -30.54 24.24
CA LEU A 20 6.15 -30.57 23.20
C LEU A 20 4.68 -30.13 23.45
N LEU A 21 4.12 -29.73 22.30
CA LEU A 21 2.83 -29.11 21.98
C LEU A 21 1.58 -29.98 22.21
N ARG A 22 0.48 -29.31 22.62
CA ARG A 22 -0.94 -29.75 22.60
C ARG A 22 -1.29 -30.98 23.46
N PRO A 23 -2.53 -31.03 23.97
CA PRO A 23 -3.46 -32.00 23.41
C PRO A 23 -4.91 -31.51 23.28
N ASP A 24 -5.67 -32.22 22.44
CA ASP A 24 -7.13 -32.33 22.50
C ASP A 24 -7.50 -33.78 22.89
N ALA A 25 -8.77 -33.97 23.30
CA ALA A 25 -9.54 -35.23 23.27
C ALA A 25 -9.51 -36.25 24.46
N ILE A 26 -10.74 -36.63 24.87
CA ILE A 26 -11.20 -37.90 25.50
C ILE A 26 -11.10 -38.07 27.05
N ALA A 27 -12.12 -37.51 27.72
CA ALA A 27 -13.17 -38.15 28.55
C ALA A 27 -12.89 -39.18 29.70
N GLY A 28 -13.65 -39.04 30.81
CA GLY A 28 -14.15 -40.20 31.60
C GLY A 28 -14.54 -40.00 33.09
N LEU A 29 -15.83 -39.80 33.40
CA LEU A 29 -16.56 -40.09 34.68
C LEU A 29 -16.14 -39.35 36.00
N GLU A 30 -16.99 -39.03 37.01
CA GLU A 30 -18.46 -38.87 37.14
C GLU A 30 -18.91 -38.15 38.47
N SER A 31 -19.99 -37.33 38.45
CA SER A 31 -20.85 -36.86 39.60
C SER A 31 -20.25 -35.91 40.68
N VAL A 32 -20.94 -35.24 41.65
CA VAL A 32 -22.37 -35.01 42.06
C VAL A 32 -22.59 -33.55 42.60
N VAL A 33 -23.82 -33.16 43.02
CA VAL A 33 -24.31 -31.81 43.50
C VAL A 33 -25.48 -32.03 44.53
N PRO A 34 -25.76 -31.28 45.66
CA PRO A 34 -25.92 -29.80 45.90
C PRO A 34 -25.34 -29.28 47.27
N GLY A 35 -25.65 -28.10 47.89
CA GLY A 35 -26.31 -26.82 47.52
C GLY A 35 -27.01 -26.06 48.70
N THR A 36 -27.49 -24.82 48.46
CA THR A 36 -28.49 -23.94 49.21
C THR A 36 -28.16 -23.36 50.63
N THR A 37 -28.88 -22.39 51.24
CA THR A 37 -29.28 -20.98 50.86
C THR A 37 -29.73 -20.07 52.07
N ARG A 38 -29.47 -18.74 51.99
CA ARG A 38 -30.26 -17.54 52.49
C ARG A 38 -30.41 -17.11 53.99
N GLU A 39 -29.96 -15.87 54.29
CA GLU A 39 -30.64 -14.69 54.96
C GLU A 39 -31.19 -14.72 56.43
N PRO A 40 -31.49 -13.58 57.13
CA PRO A 40 -30.82 -12.23 57.22
C PRO A 40 -30.84 -11.50 58.64
N CYS A 41 -30.29 -10.27 58.74
CA CYS A 41 -30.59 -9.15 59.71
C CYS A 41 -30.15 -9.25 61.22
N ALA A 42 -29.93 -8.17 62.02
CA ALA A 42 -29.77 -6.69 61.81
C ALA A 42 -29.20 -5.92 63.06
N THR A 43 -28.92 -4.60 62.89
CA THR A 43 -28.79 -3.46 63.86
C THR A 43 -27.57 -3.23 64.80
N ALA A 44 -26.79 -2.18 64.45
CA ALA A 44 -26.03 -1.14 65.19
C ALA A 44 -25.74 -1.17 66.72
N GLY A 45 -24.49 -0.81 67.11
CA GLY A 45 -24.17 -0.15 68.40
C GLY A 45 -22.77 -0.38 69.00
N GLU A 46 -21.87 0.62 68.90
CA GLU A 46 -20.66 0.91 69.72
C GLU A 46 -19.52 -0.12 70.01
N CYS A 47 -18.33 0.46 70.26
CA CYS A 47 -17.17 -0.02 71.04
C CYS A 47 -16.34 -1.29 70.71
N GLN A 48 -15.08 -1.01 70.34
CA GLN A 48 -13.81 -1.65 70.76
C GLN A 48 -13.32 -2.96 70.10
N ALA A 49 -11.99 -3.00 69.93
CA ALA A 49 -11.17 -4.11 69.41
C ALA A 49 -10.52 -4.89 70.59
N PRO A 50 -9.83 -6.06 70.44
CA PRO A 50 -8.67 -6.20 69.53
C PRO A 50 -8.39 -7.60 68.88
N LEU A 51 -7.50 -7.58 67.86
CA LEU A 51 -6.51 -8.61 67.47
C LEU A 51 -6.93 -10.08 67.20
N ASN A 52 -7.01 -10.48 65.91
CA ASN A 52 -6.04 -11.38 65.22
C ASN A 52 -6.60 -12.02 63.92
N GLY A 53 -5.71 -12.49 63.03
CA GLY A 53 -5.96 -13.72 62.25
C GLY A 53 -6.49 -13.64 60.80
N SER A 54 -5.66 -13.18 59.86
CA SER A 54 -5.48 -13.69 58.47
C SER A 54 -6.63 -14.30 57.61
N GLN A 55 -6.61 -13.88 56.33
CA GLN A 55 -7.20 -14.49 55.10
C GLN A 55 -8.61 -14.06 54.64
N GLY A 56 -8.77 -13.84 53.32
CA GLY A 56 -10.06 -13.86 52.60
C GLY A 56 -10.53 -12.57 51.90
N ALA A 57 -10.57 -12.58 50.57
CA ALA A 57 -11.48 -11.79 49.71
C ALA A 57 -12.62 -12.75 49.21
N PRO A 58 -13.72 -12.34 48.51
CA PRO A 58 -14.14 -11.06 47.90
C PRO A 58 -15.39 -10.44 48.62
N GLY A 59 -16.14 -9.44 48.14
CA GLY A 59 -16.09 -8.55 46.96
C GLY A 59 -17.44 -8.42 46.21
N LEU A 60 -17.58 -7.42 45.29
CA LEU A 60 -18.84 -6.92 44.67
C LEU A 60 -19.79 -6.22 45.70
N LEU A 61 -20.77 -5.37 45.33
CA LEU A 61 -21.44 -5.12 44.04
C LEU A 61 -21.68 -3.61 43.73
N LEU A 62 -21.81 -3.34 42.43
CA LEU A 62 -22.23 -2.12 41.72
C LEU A 62 -23.49 -1.37 42.23
N ILE A 63 -23.41 -0.03 42.12
CA ILE A 63 -24.38 0.92 41.51
C ILE A 63 -25.85 0.93 41.99
N GLN A 64 -26.26 2.08 42.53
CA GLN A 64 -27.38 2.82 41.92
C GLN A 64 -27.16 4.34 41.91
N LEU A 65 -27.91 5.03 41.03
CA LEU A 65 -27.70 6.43 40.63
C LEU A 65 -28.52 7.40 41.47
N ASN A 66 -28.10 8.67 41.49
CA ASN A 66 -29.03 9.79 41.60
C ASN A 66 -28.60 10.95 40.67
N ARG A 67 -29.58 11.66 40.11
CA ARG A 67 -29.38 12.84 39.24
C ARG A 67 -29.32 14.12 40.08
N GLY A 68 -28.58 15.11 39.58
CA GLY A 68 -28.57 16.47 40.11
C GLY A 68 -27.66 17.37 39.29
N ASP A 69 -28.22 18.08 38.31
CA ASP A 69 -27.49 19.05 37.50
C ASP A 69 -27.17 20.33 38.29
N LEU A 70 -26.03 20.96 37.99
CA LEU A 70 -25.83 22.39 37.68
C LEU A 70 -24.48 22.95 38.18
N GLY A 71 -23.84 23.78 37.34
CA GLY A 71 -23.24 25.04 37.84
C GLY A 71 -21.73 25.09 38.13
N THR A 72 -20.93 25.26 37.07
CA THR A 72 -19.86 26.28 36.91
C THR A 72 -18.69 26.45 37.90
N SER A 73 -17.52 26.73 37.30
CA SER A 73 -16.36 27.48 37.83
C SER A 73 -15.64 26.96 39.09
N PHE A 74 -14.42 26.42 38.88
CA PHE A 74 -13.38 26.39 39.90
C PHE A 74 -12.68 27.75 39.99
N GLN A 75 -12.56 28.29 41.21
CA GLN A 75 -11.44 29.15 41.61
C GLN A 75 -10.75 28.48 42.80
N ALA A 76 -9.42 28.61 42.88
CA ALA A 76 -8.61 27.94 43.89
C ALA A 76 -8.17 28.90 44.99
N THR A 77 -8.25 28.46 46.25
CA THR A 77 -7.57 29.10 47.38
C THR A 77 -7.00 28.03 48.31
N ARG A 78 -5.68 28.08 48.57
CA ARG A 78 -5.01 27.22 49.56
C ARG A 78 -5.19 27.77 50.98
N GLN A 79 -5.28 26.87 51.96
CA GLN A 79 -4.63 27.07 53.27
C GLN A 79 -3.90 25.78 53.68
N SER A 80 -2.71 25.93 54.28
CA SER A 80 -1.88 24.88 54.91
C SER A 80 -2.40 24.60 56.34
N THR A 81 -2.07 23.51 57.03
CA THR A 81 -0.77 22.85 57.33
C THR A 81 -0.95 21.33 57.52
N GLN A 82 -0.01 20.43 57.19
CA GLN A 82 1.29 20.14 57.86
C GLN A 82 1.03 19.63 59.32
N GLU A 83 1.52 18.48 59.79
CA GLU A 83 2.66 17.65 59.35
C GLU A 83 2.56 16.18 59.83
N ALA A 84 3.05 15.21 59.04
CA ALA A 84 3.55 13.91 59.48
C ALA A 84 4.29 13.24 58.31
N ALA A 85 5.56 12.85 58.49
CA ALA A 85 6.38 12.28 57.42
C ALA A 85 6.71 10.81 57.70
N ASP A 86 6.52 9.97 56.68
CA ASP A 86 7.13 8.65 56.58
C ASP A 86 7.66 8.48 55.14
N SER A 87 8.62 7.58 54.92
CA SER A 87 9.61 7.67 53.83
C SER A 87 9.10 8.06 52.43
N LYS A 88 9.42 9.28 51.97
CA LYS A 88 9.42 9.64 50.54
C LYS A 88 10.66 9.08 49.84
N GLN A 89 10.51 8.61 48.61
CA GLN A 89 11.64 8.41 47.69
C GLN A 89 11.96 9.73 46.97
N SER A 90 13.24 10.03 46.77
CA SER A 90 13.67 11.27 46.11
C SER A 90 13.52 11.20 44.59
N HIS A 91 12.71 12.11 44.03
CA HIS A 91 12.50 12.24 42.59
C HIS A 91 13.67 13.00 41.93
N VAL A 92 14.83 12.34 41.83
CA VAL A 92 16.00 12.85 41.11
C VAL A 92 16.05 12.24 39.71
N VAL A 93 15.84 13.08 38.69
CA VAL A 93 15.85 12.70 37.28
C VAL A 93 17.26 12.85 36.70
N TYR A 94 17.95 11.73 36.51
CA TYR A 94 19.25 11.68 35.84
C TYR A 94 19.06 11.64 34.32
N GLY A 95 19.71 12.56 33.58
CA GLY A 95 19.52 12.67 32.15
C GLY A 95 20.37 13.71 31.43
N GLN A 96 20.21 13.82 30.12
CA GLN A 96 20.71 14.96 29.34
C GLN A 96 19.63 16.04 29.28
N ILE A 97 19.98 17.31 29.49
CA ILE A 97 19.10 18.44 29.24
C ILE A 97 19.31 18.88 27.79
N LYS A 98 18.25 18.84 26.99
CA LYS A 98 18.29 19.13 25.55
C LYS A 98 17.23 20.17 25.18
N ALA A 99 17.55 21.15 24.36
CA ALA A 99 16.51 21.99 23.73
C ALA A 99 15.68 21.14 22.74
N TRP A 100 14.35 21.22 22.78
CA TRP A 100 13.46 20.45 21.89
C TRP A 100 13.88 20.62 20.42
N HIS A 101 14.07 21.88 20.01
CA HIS A 101 14.43 22.29 18.65
C HIS A 101 15.93 22.65 18.51
N GLY A 102 16.82 21.99 19.25
CA GLY A 102 18.26 22.28 19.25
C GLY A 102 19.15 21.12 19.70
N LEU A 103 20.27 21.47 20.33
CA LEU A 103 21.34 20.59 20.83
C LEU A 103 21.22 20.37 22.36
N CYS A 104 22.25 19.83 22.99
CA CYS A 104 22.29 19.55 24.42
C CYS A 104 22.93 20.70 25.21
N LEU A 105 22.44 20.93 26.44
CA LEU A 105 23.07 21.83 27.40
C LEU A 105 24.34 21.14 27.93
N ASP A 106 25.48 21.73 27.62
CA ASP A 106 26.81 21.21 27.95
C ASP A 106 27.54 22.14 28.93
N ALA A 107 28.17 21.54 29.95
CA ALA A 107 29.05 22.21 30.89
C ALA A 107 30.50 21.80 30.62
N HIS A 108 31.13 22.34 29.57
CA HIS A 108 32.54 22.04 29.25
C HIS A 108 33.50 22.41 30.38
N GLN A 109 33.13 23.38 31.23
CA GLN A 109 33.83 23.77 32.46
C GLN A 109 33.14 23.21 33.73
N ARG A 110 32.54 22.01 33.67
CA ARG A 110 31.69 21.41 34.73
C ARG A 110 32.22 21.44 36.16
N SER A 111 33.54 21.37 36.36
CA SER A 111 34.18 21.34 37.69
C SER A 111 34.67 22.72 38.17
N GLU A 112 34.48 23.78 37.38
CA GLU A 112 34.97 25.13 37.70
C GLU A 112 33.87 26.02 38.29
N LYS A 113 34.20 26.73 39.38
CA LYS A 113 33.33 27.77 39.94
C LYS A 113 33.29 28.98 39.02
N GLY A 114 32.14 29.25 38.42
CA GLY A 114 31.98 30.22 37.32
C GLY A 114 32.20 29.61 35.94
N GLY A 115 32.31 28.28 35.83
CA GLY A 115 32.43 27.58 34.54
C GLY A 115 31.21 27.85 33.66
N ARG A 116 31.41 28.10 32.37
CA ARG A 116 30.30 28.38 31.44
C ARG A 116 29.53 27.11 31.09
N VAL A 117 28.24 27.30 30.80
CA VAL A 117 27.44 26.38 29.98
C VAL A 117 27.24 26.95 28.59
N HIS A 118 27.04 26.07 27.62
CA HIS A 118 26.74 26.40 26.22
C HIS A 118 25.93 25.26 25.58
N MET A 119 25.54 25.43 24.33
CA MET A 119 24.88 24.40 23.54
C MET A 119 25.91 23.60 22.75
N TRP A 120 25.80 22.28 22.76
CA TRP A 120 26.73 21.40 22.07
C TRP A 120 26.07 20.10 21.58
N THR A 121 26.56 19.57 20.46
CA THR A 121 26.09 18.35 19.80
C THR A 121 25.94 17.19 20.78
N CYS A 122 24.73 16.64 20.88
CA CYS A 122 24.35 15.67 21.90
C CYS A 122 25.14 14.35 21.85
N GLU A 123 26.21 14.27 22.62
CA GLU A 123 27.06 13.10 22.82
C GLU A 123 26.97 12.56 24.24
N ASP A 124 27.19 11.26 24.45
CA ASP A 124 27.13 10.64 25.78
C ASP A 124 28.44 10.82 26.59
N HIS A 125 28.82 12.08 26.81
CA HIS A 125 29.99 12.45 27.61
C HIS A 125 29.62 13.27 28.86
N THR A 126 30.47 13.23 29.88
CA THR A 126 30.15 13.65 31.27
C THR A 126 29.71 15.12 31.42
N ASN A 127 30.12 16.00 30.51
CA ASN A 127 29.75 17.42 30.50
C ASN A 127 28.24 17.67 30.23
N MET A 128 27.53 16.73 29.59
CA MET A 128 26.09 16.85 29.26
C MET A 128 25.19 16.03 30.20
N ARG A 129 25.76 15.37 31.21
CA ARG A 129 25.02 14.48 32.10
C ARG A 129 24.61 15.22 33.38
N TRP A 130 23.31 15.44 33.51
CA TRP A 130 22.68 16.21 34.57
C TRP A 130 21.87 15.31 35.50
N ALA A 131 21.56 15.83 36.68
CA ALA A 131 20.63 15.30 37.66
C ALA A 131 19.74 16.46 38.10
N TYR A 132 18.47 16.44 37.71
CA TYR A 132 17.47 17.40 38.18
C TYR A 132 16.78 16.83 39.42
N ASP A 133 16.88 17.57 40.51
CA ASP A 133 16.31 17.25 41.81
C ASP A 133 15.00 18.03 41.96
N GLU A 134 13.86 17.37 41.73
CA GLU A 134 12.55 18.05 41.65
C GLU A 134 12.08 18.59 43.01
N GLU A 135 12.53 18.01 44.13
CA GLU A 135 12.17 18.45 45.48
C GLU A 135 13.06 19.60 45.98
N LEU A 136 14.32 19.68 45.54
CA LEU A 136 15.20 20.84 45.81
C LEU A 136 15.20 21.91 44.71
N GLY A 137 14.59 21.63 43.54
CA GLY A 137 14.66 22.46 42.34
C GLY A 137 16.07 22.59 41.74
N GLN A 138 17.02 21.72 42.10
CA GLN A 138 18.43 21.89 41.72
C GLN A 138 18.81 21.06 40.50
N ILE A 139 19.38 21.70 39.49
CA ILE A 139 20.02 21.04 38.34
C ILE A 139 21.52 20.88 38.65
N LYS A 140 21.98 19.63 38.80
CA LYS A 140 23.35 19.25 39.18
C LYS A 140 24.06 18.55 38.02
N ASN A 141 25.36 18.76 37.83
CA ASN A 141 26.16 17.93 36.91
C ASN A 141 26.79 16.72 37.64
N GLN A 142 27.46 15.83 36.90
CA GLN A 142 28.12 14.63 37.48
C GLN A 142 29.25 14.94 38.49
N GLU A 143 29.80 16.16 38.51
CA GLU A 143 30.84 16.59 39.47
C GLU A 143 30.22 17.17 40.76
N GLY A 144 28.88 17.18 40.88
CA GLY A 144 28.17 17.74 42.03
C GLY A 144 28.08 19.27 42.07
N ILE A 145 28.31 19.94 40.93
CA ILE A 145 28.21 21.41 40.81
C ILE A 145 26.85 21.78 40.18
N CYS A 146 26.21 22.82 40.69
CA CYS A 146 24.85 23.22 40.33
C CYS A 146 24.84 24.26 39.20
N LEU A 147 23.82 24.17 38.34
CA LEU A 147 23.46 25.21 37.38
C LEU A 147 22.92 26.42 38.15
N ALA A 148 23.55 27.58 37.97
CA ALA A 148 23.28 28.81 38.69
C ALA A 148 23.11 29.99 37.73
N MET A 149 22.35 30.99 38.14
CA MET A 149 22.22 32.26 37.42
C MET A 149 23.05 33.38 38.08
N THR A 150 23.46 34.36 37.29
CA THR A 150 24.17 35.55 37.76
C THR A 150 23.23 36.76 37.75
N ASN A 151 23.13 37.48 38.87
CA ASN A 151 22.44 38.77 39.00
C ASN A 151 20.95 38.79 38.59
N GLY A 152 20.20 37.77 39.01
CA GLY A 152 18.75 37.82 39.29
C GLY A 152 17.79 38.41 38.24
N ASN A 153 17.04 37.54 37.56
CA ASN A 153 15.75 37.85 36.92
C ASN A 153 15.72 38.99 35.87
N VAL A 154 16.78 39.10 35.06
CA VAL A 154 16.85 40.04 33.93
C VAL A 154 17.08 39.32 32.60
N ASN A 155 16.48 39.84 31.53
CA ASN A 155 16.69 39.33 30.18
C ASN A 155 18.16 39.50 29.77
N GLY A 156 18.79 38.40 29.33
CA GLY A 156 20.23 38.31 29.10
C GLY A 156 21.06 37.92 30.33
N GLY A 157 20.42 37.59 31.46
CA GLY A 157 21.10 37.12 32.67
C GLY A 157 21.92 35.85 32.41
N GLN A 158 23.17 35.81 32.89
CA GLN A 158 24.10 34.71 32.57
C GLN A 158 23.81 33.45 33.39
N VAL A 159 24.06 32.28 32.79
CA VAL A 159 23.94 30.97 33.43
C VAL A 159 25.32 30.29 33.46
N HIS A 160 25.67 29.68 34.59
CA HIS A 160 27.01 29.18 34.88
C HIS A 160 27.00 28.04 35.91
N MET A 161 28.15 27.41 36.13
CA MET A 161 28.35 26.37 37.14
C MET A 161 28.81 26.97 38.48
N TRP A 162 28.11 26.68 39.58
CA TRP A 162 28.44 27.17 40.91
C TRP A 162 28.25 26.09 41.99
N PRO A 163 29.06 26.08 43.07
CA PRO A 163 28.89 25.15 44.17
C PRO A 163 27.45 25.13 44.69
N CYS A 164 26.89 23.93 44.88
CA CYS A 164 25.48 23.76 45.24
C CYS A 164 25.15 24.33 46.63
N ASP A 165 24.16 25.20 46.68
CA ASP A 165 23.55 25.74 47.90
C ASP A 165 22.01 25.63 47.75
N PRO A 166 21.34 24.71 48.48
CA PRO A 166 19.90 24.53 48.36
C PRO A 166 19.09 25.71 48.92
N THR A 167 19.71 26.63 49.67
CA THR A 167 19.08 27.87 50.14
C THR A 167 19.18 29.01 49.13
N SER A 168 20.05 28.89 48.12
CA SER A 168 20.23 29.88 47.07
C SER A 168 19.14 29.77 46.00
N LYS A 169 18.26 30.77 45.95
CA LYS A 169 17.24 30.92 44.90
C LYS A 169 17.83 31.02 43.49
N ASP A 170 19.07 31.48 43.38
CA ASP A 170 19.82 31.58 42.12
C ASP A 170 20.23 30.21 41.55
N GLN A 171 19.89 29.11 42.25
CA GLN A 171 20.09 27.72 41.83
C GLN A 171 18.78 26.90 41.85
N GLN A 172 17.63 27.56 42.06
CA GLN A 172 16.32 26.91 42.12
C GLN A 172 15.57 27.09 40.79
N TRP A 173 15.26 25.96 40.19
CA TRP A 173 14.65 25.80 38.87
C TRP A 173 13.41 24.91 38.98
N VAL A 174 12.37 25.23 38.22
CA VAL A 174 11.15 24.43 38.06
C VAL A 174 11.05 24.01 36.60
N TYR A 175 11.15 22.71 36.34
CA TYR A 175 10.91 22.16 35.00
C TYR A 175 9.42 21.89 34.79
N ASP A 176 8.84 22.57 33.80
CA ASP A 176 7.44 22.43 33.40
C ASP A 176 7.32 21.35 32.32
N HIS A 177 6.88 20.15 32.72
CA HIS A 177 6.74 19.00 31.83
C HIS A 177 5.71 19.18 30.70
N ALA A 178 4.80 20.16 30.78
CA ALA A 178 3.79 20.39 29.75
C ALA A 178 4.27 21.40 28.69
N THR A 179 5.05 22.41 29.08
CA THR A 179 5.55 23.45 28.17
C THR A 179 7.03 23.27 27.79
N GLY A 180 7.76 22.36 28.44
CA GLY A 180 9.21 22.20 28.29
C GLY A 180 10.04 23.29 28.97
N GLN A 181 9.42 24.30 29.59
CA GLN A 181 10.14 25.44 30.14
C GLN A 181 10.90 25.10 31.43
N ILE A 182 12.19 25.44 31.48
CA ILE A 182 12.99 25.44 32.71
C ILE A 182 12.93 26.85 33.30
N LYS A 183 12.09 27.02 34.32
CA LYS A 183 11.75 28.31 34.95
C LYS A 183 12.65 28.57 36.15
N ALA A 184 13.36 29.69 36.20
CA ALA A 184 13.98 30.18 37.42
C ALA A 184 12.89 30.56 38.44
N VAL A 185 13.14 30.37 39.74
CA VAL A 185 12.18 30.73 40.82
C VAL A 185 11.73 32.20 40.81
N TYR A 186 12.47 33.08 40.14
CA TYR A 186 12.12 34.50 39.99
C TYR A 186 11.17 34.83 38.80
N GLY A 187 10.95 33.91 37.86
CA GLY A 187 9.97 34.05 36.77
C GLY A 187 10.52 34.19 35.34
N VAL A 188 11.84 34.26 35.14
CA VAL A 188 12.48 34.11 33.82
C VAL A 188 12.79 32.64 33.50
N CYS A 189 12.87 32.32 32.22
CA CYS A 189 13.13 30.98 31.68
C CYS A 189 14.57 30.85 31.18
N LEU A 190 15.11 29.63 31.23
CA LEU A 190 16.34 29.27 30.53
C LEU A 190 16.09 29.36 29.01
N ASP A 191 16.87 30.17 28.30
CA ASP A 191 16.72 30.46 26.88
C ASP A 191 18.08 30.26 26.15
N SER A 192 18.03 29.69 24.94
CA SER A 192 19.18 29.68 24.04
C SER A 192 18.78 30.13 22.62
N PRO A 193 19.09 31.38 22.23
CA PRO A 193 18.82 31.88 20.88
C PRO A 193 19.65 31.20 19.78
N ASN A 194 20.71 30.49 20.16
CA ASN A 194 21.57 29.70 19.29
C ASN A 194 21.55 28.21 19.67
N ARG A 195 20.38 27.73 20.13
CA ARG A 195 20.15 26.34 20.58
C ARG A 195 20.63 25.25 19.63
N ASP A 196 20.76 25.56 18.35
CA ASP A 196 21.05 24.67 17.22
C ASP A 196 22.51 24.69 16.75
N ALA A 197 23.39 25.48 17.40
CA ALA A 197 24.81 25.60 17.04
C ALA A 197 25.76 25.19 18.18
N ASP A 198 26.86 24.50 17.84
CA ASP A 198 27.94 24.19 18.78
C ASP A 198 28.59 25.48 19.31
N GLY A 199 28.70 25.59 20.64
CA GLY A 199 29.10 26.81 21.33
C GLY A 199 27.97 27.83 21.52
N GLY A 200 26.73 27.48 21.20
CA GLY A 200 25.56 28.36 21.29
C GLY A 200 25.33 28.93 22.69
N HIS A 201 25.00 30.22 22.77
CA HIS A 201 24.85 30.93 24.04
C HIS A 201 23.60 30.49 24.82
N VAL A 202 23.70 30.41 26.14
CA VAL A 202 22.58 30.10 27.05
C VAL A 202 22.46 31.23 28.08
N HIS A 203 21.26 31.75 28.27
CA HIS A 203 20.98 32.83 29.23
C HIS A 203 19.58 32.68 29.85
N LEU A 204 19.18 33.69 30.61
CA LEU A 204 17.81 33.87 31.09
C LEU A 204 17.05 34.87 30.21
N TRP A 205 15.79 34.59 29.94
CA TRP A 205 14.88 35.49 29.23
C TRP A 205 13.44 35.37 29.75
N GLU A 206 12.60 36.37 29.50
CA GLU A 206 11.19 36.37 29.90
C GLU A 206 10.45 35.14 29.38
N CYS A 207 9.70 34.46 30.26
CA CYS A 207 9.07 33.17 29.94
C CYS A 207 7.94 33.31 28.90
N ASP A 208 8.19 32.76 27.71
CA ASP A 208 7.22 32.67 26.62
C ASP A 208 7.10 31.20 26.18
N THR A 209 5.89 30.66 26.21
CA THR A 209 5.61 29.27 25.83
C THR A 209 5.68 29.02 24.32
N GLU A 210 5.53 30.06 23.50
CA GLU A 210 5.68 30.00 22.04
C GLU A 210 7.16 30.16 21.61
N ASN A 211 8.02 30.67 22.50
CA ASN A 211 9.45 30.80 22.25
C ASN A 211 10.18 29.45 22.32
N ILE A 212 10.42 28.87 21.15
CA ILE A 212 11.16 27.61 20.93
C ILE A 212 12.59 27.57 21.50
N ASN A 213 13.17 28.71 21.91
CA ASN A 213 14.47 28.76 22.58
C ASN A 213 14.40 28.37 24.07
N GLN A 214 13.20 28.36 24.64
CA GLN A 214 12.94 28.11 26.07
C GLN A 214 12.34 26.73 26.33
N GLN A 215 12.20 25.92 25.28
CA GLN A 215 11.59 24.60 25.33
C GLN A 215 12.67 23.52 25.43
N TRP A 216 12.72 22.84 26.58
CA TRP A 216 13.74 21.84 26.93
C TRP A 216 13.10 20.49 27.25
N MET A 217 13.92 19.44 27.19
CA MET A 217 13.58 18.11 27.69
C MET A 217 14.73 17.52 28.51
N ILE A 218 14.39 16.91 29.64
CA ILE A 218 15.33 16.13 30.46
C ILE A 218 15.19 14.66 30.05
N ARG A 219 16.14 14.15 29.27
CA ARG A 219 16.14 12.78 28.70
C ARG A 219 16.86 11.78 29.61
N PRO A 220 16.17 10.76 30.18
CA PRO A 220 16.83 9.67 30.88
C PRO A 220 17.82 8.94 29.96
N VAL A 221 19.05 8.69 30.42
CA VAL A 221 20.06 7.92 29.68
C VAL A 221 19.91 6.43 30.03
N PRO A 222 19.57 5.53 29.08
CA PRO A 222 19.36 4.13 29.40
C PRO A 222 20.68 3.41 29.72
N GLY A 223 20.79 2.76 30.89
CA GLY A 223 21.81 1.72 31.09
C GLY A 223 22.55 1.61 32.43
N ARG A 224 22.16 2.29 33.52
CA ARG A 224 22.84 2.09 34.83
C ARG A 224 21.93 2.23 36.06
N PRO A 225 22.06 1.36 37.09
CA PRO A 225 21.48 1.59 38.40
C PRO A 225 22.11 2.79 39.14
N THR A 226 21.36 3.39 40.06
CA THR A 226 21.77 4.56 40.86
C THR A 226 22.98 4.23 41.77
N PRO A 227 24.08 5.01 41.74
CA PRO A 227 25.20 4.82 42.65
C PRO A 227 24.88 5.24 44.09
N ALA A 228 25.42 4.51 45.07
CA ALA A 228 25.41 4.95 46.47
C ALA A 228 26.51 6.01 46.74
N PRO A 229 26.30 6.99 47.63
CA PRO A 229 27.22 8.11 47.84
C PRO A 229 28.43 7.77 48.73
N THR A 230 29.59 8.36 48.45
CA THR A 230 30.81 8.39 49.31
C THR A 230 31.78 9.48 48.77
N PRO A 231 32.82 9.95 49.51
CA PRO A 231 33.06 11.40 49.65
C PRO A 231 34.14 12.06 48.76
N MET A 232 34.21 13.40 48.86
CA MET A 232 34.96 14.36 48.02
C MET A 232 36.27 14.88 48.66
N ALA A 233 37.33 15.15 47.85
CA ALA A 233 38.39 16.21 47.99
C ALA A 233 39.56 16.00 46.97
N PRO A 234 40.53 16.94 46.77
CA PRO A 234 40.40 18.29 46.18
C PRO A 234 41.50 18.55 45.05
N PRO A 235 42.06 19.75 44.69
CA PRO A 235 42.08 20.18 43.26
C PRO A 235 43.40 20.79 42.63
N THR A 236 43.32 21.20 41.34
CA THR A 236 44.14 22.24 40.60
C THR A 236 45.63 21.98 40.25
N PRO A 237 46.35 22.78 39.37
CA PRO A 237 45.97 23.78 38.33
C PRO A 237 46.81 23.87 36.97
N GLN A 238 46.19 24.27 35.83
CA GLN A 238 46.65 25.20 34.72
C GLN A 238 48.05 25.10 33.98
N PRO A 239 48.48 25.98 33.01
CA PRO A 239 47.86 26.60 31.78
C PRO A 239 48.77 26.75 30.47
N THR A 240 48.26 27.28 29.32
CA THR A 240 48.84 28.39 28.42
C THR A 240 49.03 28.24 26.86
N ALA A 241 48.35 29.13 26.06
CA ALA A 241 48.67 29.88 24.79
C ALA A 241 48.92 29.27 23.34
N GLY A 242 48.77 30.14 22.29
CA GLY A 242 48.90 29.94 20.80
C GLY A 242 50.16 30.57 20.13
N PRO A 243 50.21 31.16 18.88
CA PRO A 243 49.16 31.78 18.02
C PRO A 243 49.26 31.53 16.44
N THR A 244 49.10 32.56 15.57
CA THR A 244 48.75 32.59 14.09
C THR A 244 49.95 32.74 13.10
N LEU A 245 49.90 32.93 11.73
CA LEU A 245 48.95 33.55 10.75
C LEU A 245 49.07 32.99 9.27
N ALA A 246 49.08 33.82 8.18
CA ALA A 246 48.89 33.49 6.73
C ALA A 246 49.63 34.49 5.76
N PRO A 247 49.80 34.26 4.41
CA PRO A 247 48.82 34.70 3.35
C PRO A 247 48.90 33.96 1.95
N LEU A 248 48.60 34.66 0.81
CA LEU A 248 48.62 34.27 -0.65
C LEU A 248 49.61 35.20 -1.46
N PRO A 249 49.82 35.21 -2.83
CA PRO A 249 48.89 34.99 -3.99
C PRO A 249 49.49 34.39 -5.33
N THR A 250 48.79 34.56 -6.49
CA THR A 250 49.06 34.03 -7.87
C THR A 250 49.57 35.09 -8.90
N PRO A 251 50.03 34.71 -10.13
CA PRO A 251 49.42 35.23 -11.39
C PRO A 251 49.52 34.32 -12.67
N ALA A 252 49.02 34.78 -13.84
CA ALA A 252 49.05 34.11 -15.19
C ALA A 252 49.09 35.11 -16.40
N PRO A 253 49.52 34.71 -17.63
CA PRO A 253 48.74 34.92 -18.89
C PRO A 253 48.90 33.81 -20.00
N THR A 254 47.97 33.47 -20.94
CA THR A 254 47.42 34.12 -22.19
C THR A 254 48.43 34.12 -23.39
N VAL A 255 48.17 33.89 -24.71
CA VAL A 255 47.05 34.23 -25.65
C VAL A 255 46.73 33.15 -26.79
N LEU A 256 46.81 33.45 -28.11
CA LEU A 256 46.29 32.71 -29.32
C LEU A 256 47.09 33.07 -30.62
N PRO A 257 47.02 32.32 -31.77
CA PRO A 257 46.12 32.66 -32.92
C PRO A 257 45.70 31.51 -33.92
N THR A 258 44.86 31.84 -34.92
CA THR A 258 44.25 30.99 -36.01
C THR A 258 45.07 31.01 -37.34
N SER A 259 44.83 30.21 -38.42
CA SER A 259 43.66 30.16 -39.35
C SER A 259 43.66 28.95 -40.35
N ALA A 260 42.69 28.85 -41.29
CA ALA A 260 42.38 27.67 -42.15
C ALA A 260 42.72 27.84 -43.67
N PRO A 261 42.41 26.84 -44.55
CA PRO A 261 41.26 27.02 -45.49
C PRO A 261 40.42 25.75 -45.85
N ILE A 262 39.51 25.88 -46.83
CA ILE A 262 38.27 25.11 -47.11
C ILE A 262 38.32 24.23 -48.39
N ALA A 263 37.52 23.16 -48.50
CA ALA A 263 36.97 22.62 -49.76
C ALA A 263 35.66 21.79 -49.59
N GLU A 264 34.66 21.97 -50.48
CA GLU A 264 33.33 21.31 -50.60
C GLU A 264 32.70 21.75 -51.97
N PRO A 265 31.47 21.37 -52.43
CA PRO A 265 30.64 20.15 -52.32
C PRO A 265 30.00 19.67 -53.68
N THR A 266 29.21 18.58 -53.72
CA THR A 266 28.15 18.25 -54.73
C THR A 266 27.37 16.99 -54.26
N VAL A 267 26.06 16.94 -53.95
CA VAL A 267 24.78 17.18 -54.67
C VAL A 267 24.22 15.95 -55.43
N ALA A 268 22.90 15.68 -55.28
CA ALA A 268 22.16 14.49 -55.74
C ALA A 268 21.18 14.78 -56.91
N PRO A 269 20.44 13.77 -57.42
CA PRO A 269 19.01 14.00 -57.73
C PRO A 269 18.04 12.79 -57.52
N THR A 270 16.73 13.05 -57.61
CA THR A 270 15.64 12.05 -57.74
C THR A 270 14.41 12.70 -58.41
N PRO A 271 13.59 11.97 -59.21
CA PRO A 271 12.14 12.22 -59.21
C PRO A 271 11.19 10.99 -59.37
N LYS A 272 9.88 11.24 -59.19
CA LYS A 272 8.65 10.39 -59.28
C LYS A 272 8.12 10.26 -60.76
N PRO A 273 6.93 9.67 -61.18
CA PRO A 273 5.62 9.51 -60.46
C PRO A 273 4.51 8.42 -60.85
N VAL A 274 3.57 8.16 -59.90
CA VAL A 274 2.05 8.07 -59.99
C VAL A 274 1.24 6.93 -60.71
N GLN A 275 0.37 6.21 -59.93
CA GLN A 275 -1.06 5.69 -60.07
C GLN A 275 -1.70 5.18 -61.42
N PRO A 276 -2.85 4.42 -61.47
CA PRO A 276 -4.11 4.50 -60.67
C PRO A 276 -4.83 3.15 -60.24
N THR A 277 -6.16 2.98 -60.44
CA THR A 277 -7.12 2.35 -59.47
C THR A 277 -8.10 1.27 -60.05
N ALA A 278 -8.76 0.48 -59.16
CA ALA A 278 -10.15 -0.09 -59.21
C ALA A 278 -10.38 -1.64 -59.35
N ALA A 279 -11.60 -2.09 -59.03
CA ALA A 279 -12.13 -3.49 -58.94
C ALA A 279 -13.16 -3.81 -60.07
N PRO A 280 -13.85 -4.99 -60.23
CA PRO A 280 -14.59 -5.80 -59.22
C PRO A 280 -14.66 -7.36 -59.43
N THR A 281 -15.66 -8.02 -58.83
CA THR A 281 -16.11 -9.46 -58.76
C THR A 281 -16.59 -10.11 -60.11
N PRO A 282 -17.01 -11.42 -60.23
CA PRO A 282 -17.43 -12.47 -59.24
C PRO A 282 -16.99 -13.98 -59.47
N VAL A 283 -17.54 -14.87 -58.60
CA VAL A 283 -17.66 -16.37 -58.53
C VAL A 283 -18.25 -17.06 -59.82
N PRO A 284 -18.33 -18.43 -60.06
CA PRO A 284 -18.39 -19.58 -59.09
C PRO A 284 -17.90 -21.04 -59.50
N VAL A 285 -18.13 -22.01 -58.57
CA VAL A 285 -18.29 -23.51 -58.68
C VAL A 285 -17.08 -24.48 -58.87
N GLN A 286 -17.05 -25.53 -58.02
CA GLN A 286 -16.54 -26.90 -58.30
C GLN A 286 -17.46 -27.98 -57.70
N PRO A 287 -17.54 -29.17 -58.33
CA PRO A 287 -17.52 -30.48 -57.64
C PRO A 287 -16.71 -31.58 -58.41
N PRO A 288 -16.52 -32.82 -57.92
CA PRO A 288 -16.32 -33.34 -56.54
C PRO A 288 -15.18 -34.43 -56.42
N VAL A 289 -15.12 -35.20 -55.30
CA VAL A 289 -14.49 -36.56 -55.13
C VAL A 289 -12.94 -36.64 -55.08
N THR A 290 -12.21 -37.32 -54.15
CA THR A 290 -12.48 -38.03 -52.85
C THR A 290 -11.20 -38.10 -51.97
N VAL A 291 -11.31 -38.58 -50.71
CA VAL A 291 -10.33 -38.52 -49.59
C VAL A 291 -9.54 -39.84 -49.38
N PRO A 292 -8.21 -39.77 -49.08
CA PRO A 292 -7.67 -40.29 -47.80
C PRO A 292 -7.07 -39.18 -46.88
N PRO A 293 -6.78 -39.46 -45.58
CA PRO A 293 -6.66 -38.41 -44.55
C PRO A 293 -5.27 -37.75 -44.41
N ALA A 294 -5.27 -36.55 -43.82
CA ALA A 294 -4.09 -35.75 -43.47
C ALA A 294 -3.96 -35.55 -41.94
N PRO A 295 -2.74 -35.30 -41.40
CA PRO A 295 -2.51 -35.16 -39.96
C PRO A 295 -3.00 -33.81 -39.39
N ALA A 296 -3.33 -33.79 -38.09
CA ALA A 296 -3.91 -32.63 -37.41
C ALA A 296 -2.86 -31.64 -36.86
N PRO A 297 -3.07 -30.32 -36.98
CA PRO A 297 -2.32 -29.31 -36.23
C PRO A 297 -2.86 -29.16 -34.81
N ALA A 298 -1.97 -28.98 -33.83
CA ALA A 298 -2.35 -28.82 -32.43
C ALA A 298 -2.71 -27.35 -32.08
N GLY A 299 -3.72 -27.18 -31.22
CA GLY A 299 -3.96 -25.95 -30.48
C GLY A 299 -3.73 -26.21 -28.99
N PRO A 300 -2.85 -25.46 -28.29
CA PRO A 300 -2.76 -25.51 -26.83
C PRO A 300 -4.10 -25.16 -26.17
N LEU A 301 -4.43 -25.83 -25.06
CA LEU A 301 -5.69 -25.63 -24.35
C LEU A 301 -5.81 -24.19 -23.83
N LYS A 302 -6.97 -23.57 -24.03
CA LYS A 302 -7.29 -22.26 -23.43
C LYS A 302 -7.34 -22.37 -21.90
N PRO A 303 -6.69 -21.47 -21.14
CA PRO A 303 -6.97 -21.30 -19.72
C PRO A 303 -8.46 -20.98 -19.52
N ILE A 304 -9.09 -21.60 -18.51
CA ILE A 304 -10.52 -21.45 -18.24
C ILE A 304 -10.71 -20.49 -17.04
N PRO A 305 -11.16 -19.24 -17.24
CA PRO A 305 -11.54 -18.37 -16.14
C PRO A 305 -12.84 -18.88 -15.48
N ASN A 306 -12.88 -18.93 -14.15
CA ASN A 306 -14.06 -19.34 -13.38
C ASN A 306 -13.87 -18.91 -11.90
N CYS A 307 -14.83 -18.27 -11.23
CA CYS A 307 -16.28 -18.46 -11.38
C CYS A 307 -17.09 -17.14 -11.26
N TYR A 308 -18.02 -16.89 -12.18
CA TYR A 308 -19.21 -16.04 -11.95
C TYR A 308 -20.43 -16.92 -12.18
N LEU A 309 -21.16 -17.26 -11.12
CA LEU A 309 -22.19 -18.31 -11.13
C LEU A 309 -23.43 -17.86 -10.34
N ALA A 310 -24.32 -17.09 -10.99
CA ALA A 310 -25.66 -16.78 -10.49
C ALA A 310 -26.66 -16.72 -11.66
N PRO A 311 -27.95 -17.05 -11.43
CA PRO A 311 -28.50 -17.62 -10.20
C PRO A 311 -27.99 -19.05 -9.93
N LEU A 312 -28.03 -19.45 -8.66
CA LEU A 312 -27.78 -20.83 -8.21
C LEU A 312 -29.11 -21.56 -8.01
N VAL A 313 -29.11 -22.87 -8.19
CA VAL A 313 -30.29 -23.75 -8.18
C VAL A 313 -29.98 -24.97 -7.33
N ARG A 314 -30.84 -25.25 -6.34
CA ARG A 314 -30.66 -26.37 -5.41
C ARG A 314 -30.59 -27.71 -6.17
N ASN A 315 -29.53 -28.47 -5.92
CA ASN A 315 -29.34 -29.83 -6.42
C ASN A 315 -28.81 -30.73 -5.27
N ALA A 316 -28.66 -32.03 -5.52
CA ALA A 316 -28.25 -32.99 -4.48
C ALA A 316 -26.88 -32.72 -3.85
N ASP A 317 -26.02 -31.97 -4.55
CA ASP A 317 -24.63 -31.71 -4.19
C ASP A 317 -24.41 -30.23 -3.77
N CYS A 318 -25.46 -29.39 -3.79
CA CYS A 318 -25.38 -27.93 -3.63
C CYS A 318 -26.71 -27.33 -3.13
N GLU A 319 -26.75 -26.93 -1.86
CA GLU A 319 -27.95 -26.50 -1.12
C GLU A 319 -27.94 -25.00 -0.76
N ARG A 320 -29.12 -24.35 -0.77
CA ARG A 320 -29.32 -23.00 -0.21
C ARG A 320 -29.62 -23.14 1.28
N LEU A 321 -28.63 -22.88 2.12
CA LEU A 321 -28.73 -22.93 3.58
C LEU A 321 -29.66 -21.86 4.15
N ARG A 322 -29.54 -20.62 3.65
CA ARG A 322 -30.33 -19.50 4.15
C ARG A 322 -30.64 -18.49 3.06
N LEU A 323 -31.79 -17.84 3.21
CA LEU A 323 -32.18 -16.64 2.51
C LEU A 323 -32.34 -15.54 3.57
N LEU A 324 -31.78 -14.37 3.31
CA LEU A 324 -31.78 -13.19 4.17
C LEU A 324 -32.28 -12.02 3.33
N GLU A 325 -33.30 -11.31 3.79
CA GLU A 325 -33.93 -10.20 3.05
C GLU A 325 -34.18 -9.04 4.01
N GLY A 326 -33.78 -7.82 3.62
CA GLY A 326 -33.81 -6.66 4.50
C GLY A 326 -33.07 -5.43 3.96
N LEU A 327 -33.34 -4.26 4.55
CA LEU A 327 -32.75 -2.98 4.14
C LEU A 327 -31.24 -2.89 4.39
N GLU A 328 -30.71 -3.69 5.33
CA GLU A 328 -29.27 -3.89 5.58
C GLU A 328 -28.51 -4.53 4.41
N PHE A 329 -29.23 -5.25 3.54
CA PHE A 329 -28.74 -5.75 2.26
C PHE A 329 -28.98 -4.77 1.10
N GLY A 330 -29.42 -3.55 1.40
CA GLY A 330 -29.65 -2.48 0.43
C GLY A 330 -28.38 -1.81 -0.08
N LEU A 331 -28.59 -0.78 -0.92
CA LEU A 331 -27.58 0.20 -1.28
C LEU A 331 -27.77 1.46 -0.43
N ASN A 332 -26.70 2.21 -0.20
CA ASN A 332 -26.81 3.55 0.38
C ASN A 332 -27.52 4.54 -0.57
N GLU A 333 -27.77 5.77 -0.11
CA GLU A 333 -28.37 6.85 -0.91
C GLU A 333 -27.62 7.19 -2.22
N TYR A 334 -26.35 6.77 -2.33
CA TYR A 334 -25.50 6.97 -3.51
C TYR A 334 -25.41 5.73 -4.42
N GLY A 335 -26.13 4.65 -4.12
CA GLY A 335 -26.16 3.42 -4.92
C GLY A 335 -25.00 2.45 -4.70
N GLN A 336 -24.33 2.50 -3.55
CA GLN A 336 -23.18 1.68 -3.19
C GLN A 336 -23.50 0.64 -2.09
N GLU A 337 -22.80 -0.49 -2.10
CA GLU A 337 -22.75 -1.43 -0.97
C GLU A 337 -21.81 -0.91 0.13
N THR A 338 -22.34 -0.50 1.29
CA THR A 338 -21.50 -0.04 2.43
C THR A 338 -21.24 -1.13 3.47
N SER A 339 -22.06 -2.18 3.52
CA SER A 339 -21.96 -3.25 4.52
C SER A 339 -22.53 -4.60 4.07
N ALA A 340 -23.50 -4.61 3.15
CA ALA A 340 -24.26 -5.79 2.71
C ALA A 340 -23.39 -7.02 2.40
N ARG A 341 -22.30 -6.86 1.61
CA ARG A 341 -21.35 -7.94 1.31
C ARG A 341 -20.65 -8.50 2.55
N LYS A 342 -20.35 -7.67 3.55
CA LYS A 342 -19.78 -8.14 4.83
C LYS A 342 -20.80 -8.97 5.60
N LEU A 343 -22.05 -8.49 5.71
CA LEU A 343 -23.13 -9.26 6.35
C LEU A 343 -23.34 -10.61 5.65
N CYS A 344 -23.28 -10.66 4.32
CA CYS A 344 -23.30 -11.91 3.56
C CYS A 344 -22.16 -12.87 3.94
N THR A 345 -20.90 -12.40 3.98
CA THR A 345 -19.74 -13.22 4.39
C THR A 345 -19.87 -13.72 5.83
N ASP A 346 -20.32 -12.87 6.76
CA ASP A 346 -20.48 -13.24 8.16
C ASP A 346 -21.58 -14.31 8.32
N ASN A 347 -22.75 -14.13 7.71
CA ASN A 347 -23.84 -15.12 7.72
C ASN A 347 -23.48 -16.42 6.98
N MET A 348 -22.69 -16.33 5.90
CA MET A 348 -22.17 -17.51 5.20
C MET A 348 -21.38 -18.39 6.17
N ARG A 349 -20.49 -17.77 6.95
CA ARG A 349 -19.63 -18.46 7.93
C ARG A 349 -20.42 -18.95 9.16
N GLU A 350 -21.35 -18.15 9.68
CA GLU A 350 -22.21 -18.54 10.81
C GLU A 350 -22.98 -19.83 10.53
N HIS A 351 -23.45 -20.01 9.29
CA HIS A 351 -24.22 -21.20 8.90
C HIS A 351 -23.38 -22.31 8.27
N GLY A 352 -22.05 -22.14 8.21
CA GLY A 352 -21.14 -23.11 7.60
C GLY A 352 -21.41 -23.32 6.12
N GLY A 353 -21.80 -22.25 5.41
CA GLY A 353 -21.81 -22.19 3.96
C GLY A 353 -20.42 -21.87 3.41
N ASP A 354 -20.24 -22.17 2.13
CA ASP A 354 -19.01 -21.94 1.37
C ASP A 354 -19.22 -20.96 0.21
N THR A 355 -20.45 -20.50 0.00
CA THR A 355 -20.88 -19.71 -1.15
C THR A 355 -21.98 -18.74 -0.75
N PHE A 356 -22.01 -17.54 -1.34
CA PHE A 356 -23.20 -16.68 -1.29
C PHE A 356 -23.48 -15.96 -2.61
N VAL A 357 -24.76 -15.64 -2.82
CA VAL A 357 -25.25 -14.78 -3.91
C VAL A 357 -25.89 -13.55 -3.27
N PHE A 358 -25.40 -12.37 -3.62
CA PHE A 358 -25.88 -11.08 -3.12
C PHE A 358 -26.60 -10.30 -4.23
N SER A 359 -27.70 -9.62 -3.85
CA SER A 359 -28.43 -8.67 -4.68
C SER A 359 -29.09 -7.61 -3.80
N VAL A 360 -29.47 -6.46 -4.36
CA VAL A 360 -30.01 -5.34 -3.56
C VAL A 360 -31.28 -5.75 -2.79
N GLY A 361 -31.15 -5.79 -1.47
CA GLY A 361 -32.19 -6.20 -0.50
C GLY A 361 -32.18 -7.69 -0.12
N ARG A 362 -31.31 -8.52 -0.69
CA ARG A 362 -31.35 -10.00 -0.57
C ARG A 362 -29.97 -10.65 -0.61
N CYS A 363 -29.69 -11.51 0.36
CA CYS A 363 -28.52 -12.38 0.41
C CYS A 363 -28.90 -13.86 0.53
N GLU A 364 -28.32 -14.71 -0.31
CA GLU A 364 -28.54 -16.16 -0.30
C GLU A 364 -27.24 -16.86 0.10
N VAL A 365 -27.26 -17.63 1.19
CA VAL A 365 -26.14 -18.45 1.68
C VAL A 365 -26.30 -19.88 1.19
N TRP A 366 -25.22 -20.46 0.67
CA TRP A 366 -25.18 -21.78 0.03
C TRP A 366 -24.02 -22.63 0.57
N ARG A 367 -24.17 -23.96 0.46
CA ARG A 367 -23.11 -24.95 0.68
C ARG A 367 -23.13 -25.97 -0.45
N CYS A 368 -21.98 -26.27 -1.05
CA CYS A 368 -21.88 -27.23 -2.14
C CYS A 368 -20.64 -28.13 -1.98
N ILE A 369 -20.81 -29.44 -2.12
CA ILE A 369 -19.78 -30.42 -1.74
C ILE A 369 -18.53 -30.39 -2.62
N SER A 370 -18.55 -29.63 -3.73
CA SER A 370 -17.39 -29.36 -4.58
C SER A 370 -17.62 -28.17 -5.52
N ARG A 371 -16.53 -27.63 -6.08
CA ARG A 371 -16.57 -26.66 -7.20
C ARG A 371 -17.43 -27.15 -8.38
N LYS A 372 -17.41 -28.46 -8.67
CA LYS A 372 -18.20 -29.07 -9.74
C LYS A 372 -19.70 -29.06 -9.42
N ALA A 373 -20.06 -29.28 -8.16
CA ALA A 373 -21.44 -29.19 -7.69
C ALA A 373 -21.99 -27.75 -7.77
N LEU A 374 -21.17 -26.77 -7.40
CA LEU A 374 -21.47 -25.34 -7.59
C LEU A 374 -21.63 -24.98 -9.08
N GLN A 375 -20.74 -25.46 -9.94
CA GLN A 375 -20.85 -25.27 -11.40
C GLN A 375 -22.06 -25.98 -12.03
N ALA A 376 -22.58 -27.05 -11.41
CA ALA A 376 -23.81 -27.73 -11.80
C ALA A 376 -25.07 -27.17 -11.10
N SER A 377 -24.91 -26.30 -10.10
CA SER A 377 -25.98 -25.54 -9.43
C SER A 377 -26.19 -24.19 -10.09
N ALA A 378 -25.14 -23.60 -10.68
CA ALA A 378 -25.30 -22.51 -11.63
C ALA A 378 -26.37 -22.87 -12.65
N GLY A 379 -27.50 -22.15 -12.60
CA GLY A 379 -28.59 -22.37 -13.54
C GLY A 379 -28.15 -22.04 -14.96
N PRO A 380 -29.02 -22.26 -15.97
CA PRO A 380 -28.86 -21.66 -17.28
C PRO A 380 -28.96 -20.12 -17.16
N GLY A 381 -27.86 -19.49 -16.76
CA GLY A 381 -27.83 -18.13 -16.24
C GLY A 381 -28.26 -17.12 -17.30
N ASN A 382 -29.48 -16.59 -17.14
CA ASN A 382 -30.18 -15.66 -18.02
C ASN A 382 -29.63 -15.57 -19.46
N GLN A 383 -29.73 -16.68 -20.19
CA GLN A 383 -30.22 -16.51 -21.55
C GLN A 383 -31.59 -15.86 -21.42
N ALA A 384 -31.68 -14.57 -21.74
CA ALA A 384 -32.91 -13.82 -21.67
C ALA A 384 -33.86 -14.37 -22.74
N VAL A 385 -34.60 -15.42 -22.38
CA VAL A 385 -35.62 -16.08 -23.19
C VAL A 385 -36.76 -15.08 -23.37
N ARG A 386 -36.54 -14.20 -24.34
CA ARG A 386 -37.54 -13.27 -24.86
C ARG A 386 -38.55 -14.13 -25.60
N ILE A 387 -39.80 -14.05 -25.17
CA ILE A 387 -40.90 -14.80 -25.77
C ILE A 387 -41.91 -13.85 -26.40
N SER A 388 -42.51 -14.30 -27.48
CA SER A 388 -43.74 -13.71 -28.01
C SER A 388 -44.86 -14.73 -27.87
N LEU A 389 -46.06 -14.24 -27.53
CA LEU A 389 -47.28 -15.05 -27.51
C LEU A 389 -48.06 -14.71 -28.78
N ALA A 390 -48.30 -15.71 -29.63
CA ALA A 390 -49.15 -15.57 -30.81
C ALA A 390 -50.55 -16.11 -30.51
N ASP A 391 -51.60 -15.44 -31.01
CA ASP A 391 -52.96 -15.98 -30.95
C ASP A 391 -53.23 -17.01 -32.07
N HIS A 392 -54.44 -17.59 -32.08
CA HIS A 392 -54.86 -18.55 -33.11
C HIS A 392 -54.96 -17.96 -34.54
N LEU A 393 -54.76 -16.66 -34.72
CA LEU A 393 -54.68 -15.97 -36.03
C LEU A 393 -53.24 -15.60 -36.39
N GLY A 394 -52.24 -15.96 -35.58
CA GLY A 394 -50.84 -15.64 -35.79
C GLY A 394 -50.48 -14.18 -35.48
N ARG A 395 -51.35 -13.42 -34.81
CA ARG A 395 -51.03 -12.06 -34.32
C ARG A 395 -50.18 -12.18 -33.07
N ALA A 396 -49.18 -11.32 -32.89
CA ALA A 396 -48.34 -11.31 -31.70
C ALA A 396 -48.90 -10.36 -30.62
N LEU A 397 -48.84 -10.76 -29.35
CA LEU A 397 -49.08 -9.87 -28.22
C LEU A 397 -48.01 -8.76 -28.20
N THR A 398 -48.43 -7.50 -28.16
CA THR A 398 -47.56 -6.33 -28.16
C THR A 398 -47.92 -5.41 -26.99
N ALA A 399 -46.90 -4.96 -26.24
CA ALA A 399 -47.02 -3.94 -25.20
C ALA A 399 -46.56 -2.57 -25.71
N ALA A 400 -47.40 -1.55 -25.56
CA ALA A 400 -47.03 -0.16 -25.82
C ALA A 400 -46.43 0.51 -24.57
N GLU A 401 -45.82 1.69 -24.76
CA GLU A 401 -45.10 2.43 -23.71
C GLU A 401 -46.03 2.92 -22.58
N ASP A 402 -47.30 3.19 -22.88
CA ASP A 402 -48.32 3.53 -21.88
C ASP A 402 -48.70 2.33 -20.99
N GLY A 403 -48.39 1.11 -21.42
CA GLY A 403 -48.76 -0.15 -20.76
C GLY A 403 -49.99 -0.82 -21.36
N SER A 404 -50.57 -0.31 -22.45
CA SER A 404 -51.65 -0.98 -23.17
C SER A 404 -51.16 -2.26 -23.87
N LEU A 405 -52.04 -3.27 -23.95
CA LEU A 405 -51.76 -4.58 -24.55
C LEU A 405 -52.75 -4.85 -25.70
N SER A 406 -52.21 -5.25 -26.86
CA SER A 406 -52.99 -5.58 -28.06
C SER A 406 -52.34 -6.70 -28.85
N PHE A 407 -53.13 -7.45 -29.63
CA PHE A 407 -52.62 -8.47 -30.55
C PHE A 407 -52.51 -7.92 -31.97
N GLN A 408 -51.28 -7.78 -32.48
CA GLN A 408 -50.97 -7.12 -33.76
C GLN A 408 -50.54 -8.12 -34.84
N PRO A 409 -51.01 -7.98 -36.10
CA PRO A 409 -50.59 -8.83 -37.21
C PRO A 409 -49.21 -8.42 -37.74
N GLY A 410 -48.33 -9.41 -37.97
CA GLY A 410 -47.00 -9.18 -38.54
C GLY A 410 -45.91 -10.03 -37.86
N PRO A 411 -44.64 -9.86 -38.26
CA PRO A 411 -43.51 -10.48 -37.56
C PRO A 411 -43.33 -9.85 -36.17
N THR A 412 -42.77 -10.61 -35.23
CA THR A 412 -42.56 -10.19 -33.84
C THR A 412 -41.63 -8.97 -33.75
N THR A 413 -42.16 -7.84 -33.29
CA THR A 413 -41.41 -6.61 -32.98
C THR A 413 -40.73 -6.69 -31.60
N PRO A 414 -39.77 -5.82 -31.26
CA PRO A 414 -39.22 -5.71 -29.90
C PRO A 414 -40.30 -5.50 -28.82
N GLN A 415 -41.36 -4.76 -29.12
CA GLN A 415 -42.51 -4.53 -28.25
C GLN A 415 -43.38 -5.78 -28.01
N SER A 416 -43.22 -6.81 -28.85
CA SER A 416 -43.88 -8.14 -28.70
C SER A 416 -43.00 -9.19 -28.01
N ARG A 417 -41.80 -8.81 -27.55
CA ARG A 417 -40.81 -9.71 -26.93
C ARG A 417 -40.76 -9.50 -25.42
N PHE A 418 -41.55 -10.26 -24.67
CA PHE A 418 -41.59 -10.22 -23.22
C PHE A 418 -40.40 -10.98 -22.62
N HIS A 419 -39.80 -10.47 -21.55
CA HIS A 419 -38.89 -11.27 -20.73
C HIS A 419 -39.73 -12.24 -19.92
N TYR A 420 -39.49 -13.54 -20.12
CA TYR A 420 -40.07 -14.60 -19.29
C TYR A 420 -39.38 -14.59 -17.92
N VAL A 421 -40.15 -14.51 -16.84
CA VAL A 421 -39.66 -14.67 -15.47
C VAL A 421 -40.44 -15.81 -14.83
N GLN A 422 -39.74 -16.77 -14.22
CA GLN A 422 -40.36 -17.86 -13.46
C GLN A 422 -40.18 -17.59 -11.96
N ASN A 423 -41.27 -17.69 -11.20
CA ASN A 423 -41.33 -17.37 -9.78
C ASN A 423 -41.03 -18.61 -8.91
N GLU A 424 -40.59 -18.43 -7.65
CA GLU A 424 -40.31 -19.56 -6.74
C GLU A 424 -41.57 -20.41 -6.42
N ASP A 425 -42.78 -19.89 -6.66
CA ASP A 425 -44.07 -20.60 -6.52
C ASP A 425 -44.52 -21.38 -7.78
N GLY A 426 -43.72 -21.37 -8.86
CA GLY A 426 -44.02 -22.06 -10.11
C GLY A 426 -44.91 -21.29 -11.09
N THR A 427 -45.43 -20.11 -10.71
CA THR A 427 -46.05 -19.18 -11.65
C THR A 427 -45.00 -18.46 -12.51
N ILE A 428 -45.45 -17.73 -13.52
CA ILE A 428 -44.61 -16.87 -14.36
C ILE A 428 -45.05 -15.40 -14.28
N ALA A 429 -44.13 -14.49 -14.59
CA ALA A 429 -44.44 -13.09 -14.88
C ALA A 429 -43.84 -12.70 -16.25
N LEU A 430 -44.49 -11.75 -16.93
CA LEU A 430 -44.10 -11.29 -18.27
C LEU A 430 -43.70 -9.82 -18.21
N GLN A 431 -42.42 -9.50 -18.48
CA GLN A 431 -41.94 -8.12 -18.49
C GLN A 431 -41.88 -7.57 -19.92
N SER A 432 -42.50 -6.43 -20.18
CA SER A 432 -42.43 -5.70 -21.44
C SER A 432 -41.01 -5.18 -21.75
N LEU A 433 -40.80 -4.66 -22.96
CA LEU A 433 -39.57 -3.95 -23.33
C LEU A 433 -39.29 -2.75 -22.39
N TYR A 434 -40.36 -2.09 -21.92
CA TYR A 434 -40.31 -0.90 -21.06
C TYR A 434 -40.09 -1.20 -19.57
N GLY A 435 -39.68 -2.42 -19.22
CA GLY A 435 -39.42 -2.85 -17.84
C GLY A 435 -40.66 -3.05 -16.96
N LYS A 436 -41.87 -2.85 -17.51
CA LYS A 436 -43.14 -3.01 -16.80
C LYS A 436 -43.71 -4.42 -16.96
N TYR A 437 -44.24 -5.01 -15.89
CA TYR A 437 -44.84 -6.34 -15.87
C TYR A 437 -46.32 -6.33 -16.27
N VAL A 438 -46.76 -7.43 -16.90
CA VAL A 438 -48.18 -7.72 -17.18
C VAL A 438 -48.93 -7.99 -15.88
N THR A 439 -49.95 -7.19 -15.61
CA THR A 439 -50.83 -7.22 -14.43
C THR A 439 -52.28 -7.46 -14.83
N ALA A 440 -53.05 -8.18 -14.01
CA ALA A 440 -54.42 -8.60 -14.28
C ALA A 440 -55.44 -7.96 -13.32
N LYS A 441 -55.53 -6.63 -13.37
CA LYS A 441 -56.28 -5.73 -12.47
C LYS A 441 -57.76 -6.13 -12.20
N PRO A 442 -58.33 -5.63 -11.07
CA PRO A 442 -59.75 -5.80 -10.75
C PRO A 442 -60.66 -5.42 -11.93
N GLY A 443 -61.69 -6.23 -12.18
CA GLY A 443 -62.61 -6.05 -13.32
C GLY A 443 -62.13 -6.67 -14.64
N GLY A 444 -61.02 -7.42 -14.65
CA GLY A 444 -60.57 -8.19 -15.82
C GLY A 444 -59.79 -7.38 -16.86
N VAL A 445 -59.28 -6.20 -16.49
CA VAL A 445 -58.36 -5.43 -17.33
C VAL A 445 -56.96 -6.03 -17.23
N VAL A 446 -56.28 -6.22 -18.35
CA VAL A 446 -54.90 -6.72 -18.39
C VAL A 446 -54.02 -5.71 -19.10
N SER A 447 -52.95 -5.28 -18.44
CA SER A 447 -52.05 -4.20 -18.91
C SER A 447 -50.60 -4.48 -18.49
N ALA A 448 -49.62 -3.94 -19.21
CA ALA A 448 -48.19 -4.03 -18.89
C ALA A 448 -47.70 -2.76 -18.19
N GLU A 449 -48.14 -2.51 -16.96
CA GLU A 449 -47.85 -1.26 -16.23
C GLU A 449 -47.20 -1.44 -14.85
N ALA A 450 -47.18 -2.65 -14.29
CA ALA A 450 -46.66 -2.90 -12.94
C ALA A 450 -45.12 -2.77 -12.88
N LYS A 451 -44.59 -2.22 -11.79
CA LYS A 451 -43.14 -1.97 -11.61
C LYS A 451 -42.40 -3.09 -10.86
N LEU A 452 -43.13 -3.96 -10.19
CA LEU A 452 -42.67 -5.11 -9.42
C LEU A 452 -43.56 -6.31 -9.78
N ILE A 453 -43.19 -7.50 -9.32
CA ILE A 453 -44.05 -8.68 -9.36
C ILE A 453 -44.66 -8.82 -7.96
N ASP A 454 -45.97 -8.57 -7.86
CA ASP A 454 -46.81 -8.98 -6.74
C ASP A 454 -47.78 -10.07 -7.23
N ASP A 455 -48.71 -10.53 -6.41
CA ASP A 455 -49.68 -11.58 -6.76
C ASP A 455 -50.48 -11.26 -8.05
N TRP A 456 -50.74 -9.98 -8.34
CA TRP A 456 -51.50 -9.53 -9.54
C TRP A 456 -50.75 -9.69 -10.88
N GLU A 457 -49.43 -9.88 -10.83
CA GLU A 457 -48.56 -10.09 -11.99
C GLU A 457 -48.20 -11.58 -12.22
N LYS A 458 -48.66 -12.47 -11.33
CA LYS A 458 -48.42 -13.91 -11.40
C LYS A 458 -49.43 -14.59 -12.32
N LEU A 459 -48.90 -15.39 -13.25
CA LEU A 459 -49.66 -16.14 -14.24
C LEU A 459 -49.32 -17.64 -14.14
N GLU A 460 -50.35 -18.48 -13.98
CA GLU A 460 -50.26 -19.93 -14.09
C GLU A 460 -50.33 -20.36 -15.56
N VAL A 461 -49.39 -21.19 -16.00
CA VAL A 461 -49.31 -21.67 -17.39
C VAL A 461 -50.04 -23.01 -17.50
N ILE A 462 -51.05 -23.08 -18.36
CA ILE A 462 -51.83 -24.29 -18.64
C ILE A 462 -51.49 -24.77 -20.05
N HIS A 463 -50.71 -25.85 -20.18
CA HIS A 463 -50.34 -26.42 -21.48
C HIS A 463 -51.45 -27.29 -22.07
N HIS A 464 -51.67 -27.21 -23.39
CA HIS A 464 -52.80 -27.86 -24.09
C HIS A 464 -52.37 -28.91 -25.13
N GLY A 465 -51.45 -29.79 -24.77
CA GLY A 465 -51.07 -30.94 -25.61
C GLY A 465 -49.71 -31.54 -25.24
N ALA A 466 -49.21 -32.42 -26.11
CA ALA A 466 -47.89 -33.05 -25.96
C ALA A 466 -46.70 -32.16 -26.39
N GLN A 467 -46.96 -30.91 -26.78
CA GLN A 467 -45.94 -29.92 -27.17
C GLN A 467 -46.04 -28.71 -26.24
N LEU A 468 -44.91 -28.32 -25.63
CA LEU A 468 -44.85 -27.27 -24.61
C LEU A 468 -45.18 -25.84 -25.12
N LEU A 469 -45.33 -25.66 -26.43
CA LEU A 469 -45.53 -24.36 -27.07
C LEU A 469 -47.00 -23.91 -27.12
N ASP A 470 -47.97 -24.77 -26.81
CA ASP A 470 -49.40 -24.45 -26.87
C ASP A 470 -49.98 -24.32 -25.45
N LEU A 471 -50.45 -23.13 -25.07
CA LEU A 471 -50.79 -22.80 -23.69
C LEU A 471 -51.92 -21.77 -23.52
N SER A 472 -52.54 -21.78 -22.35
CA SER A 472 -53.32 -20.66 -21.80
C SER A 472 -52.59 -20.04 -20.61
N LEU A 473 -52.82 -18.75 -20.37
CA LEU A 473 -52.33 -18.06 -19.17
C LEU A 473 -53.50 -17.74 -18.26
N LYS A 474 -53.45 -18.26 -17.03
CA LYS A 474 -54.44 -18.06 -15.97
C LYS A 474 -53.90 -17.06 -14.95
N THR A 475 -54.64 -16.00 -14.68
CA THR A 475 -54.27 -14.98 -13.71
C THR A 475 -54.44 -15.51 -12.28
N PHE A 476 -53.78 -14.89 -11.31
CA PHE A 476 -53.92 -15.21 -9.88
C PHE A 476 -55.39 -15.30 -9.41
N HIS A 477 -56.30 -14.48 -9.96
CA HIS A 477 -57.74 -14.54 -9.69
C HIS A 477 -58.51 -15.60 -10.51
N GLY A 478 -57.82 -16.60 -11.07
CA GLY A 478 -58.41 -17.75 -11.76
C GLY A 478 -59.04 -17.47 -13.12
N SER A 479 -58.91 -16.24 -13.66
CA SER A 479 -59.42 -15.87 -14.98
C SER A 479 -58.39 -16.15 -16.07
N LEU A 480 -58.81 -16.51 -17.27
CA LEU A 480 -57.88 -16.72 -18.40
C LEU A 480 -57.65 -15.41 -19.15
N ILE A 481 -56.39 -15.13 -19.49
CA ILE A 481 -56.04 -14.08 -20.44
C ILE A 481 -56.61 -14.46 -21.81
N SER A 482 -57.42 -13.58 -22.37
CA SER A 482 -58.18 -13.79 -23.61
C SER A 482 -58.10 -12.56 -24.53
N VAL A 483 -58.07 -12.80 -25.83
CA VAL A 483 -58.18 -11.76 -26.86
C VAL A 483 -59.65 -11.49 -27.17
N THR A 484 -60.09 -10.24 -27.10
CA THR A 484 -61.44 -9.84 -27.51
C THR A 484 -61.51 -9.64 -29.04
N ALA A 485 -62.72 -9.63 -29.61
CA ALA A 485 -62.91 -9.55 -31.06
C ALA A 485 -62.32 -8.26 -31.69
N ASP A 486 -62.22 -7.20 -30.90
CA ASP A 486 -61.60 -5.90 -31.20
C ASP A 486 -60.08 -5.87 -30.96
N GLY A 487 -59.44 -6.99 -30.57
CA GLY A 487 -57.98 -7.13 -30.48
C GLY A 487 -57.33 -6.73 -29.14
N HIS A 488 -58.13 -6.27 -28.18
CA HIS A 488 -57.68 -5.98 -26.81
C HIS A 488 -57.52 -7.26 -25.97
N VAL A 489 -56.79 -7.13 -24.85
CA VAL A 489 -56.51 -8.22 -23.92
C VAL A 489 -57.31 -8.05 -22.63
N ARG A 490 -58.02 -9.10 -22.18
CA ARG A 490 -58.76 -9.10 -20.92
C ARG A 490 -58.68 -10.45 -20.21
N GLY A 491 -58.81 -10.42 -18.88
CA GLY A 491 -59.05 -11.62 -18.07
C GLY A 491 -60.53 -12.00 -18.13
N GLN A 492 -60.85 -13.22 -18.54
CA GLN A 492 -62.22 -13.74 -18.61
C GLN A 492 -62.38 -14.98 -17.70
N PRO A 493 -63.43 -15.05 -16.87
CA PRO A 493 -63.76 -16.28 -16.13
C PRO A 493 -64.33 -17.33 -17.10
N GLY A 494 -63.70 -18.51 -17.19
CA GLY A 494 -64.21 -19.59 -18.04
C GLY A 494 -63.20 -20.70 -18.33
N SER A 495 -63.66 -21.73 -19.06
CA SER A 495 -62.82 -22.79 -19.62
C SER A 495 -62.05 -22.32 -20.86
N ALA A 496 -60.83 -22.85 -21.07
CA ALA A 496 -59.98 -22.43 -22.18
C ALA A 496 -60.63 -22.66 -23.55
N GLY A 497 -60.72 -21.58 -24.34
CA GLY A 497 -61.19 -21.59 -25.73
C GLY A 497 -60.15 -21.02 -26.68
N MET A 498 -60.44 -20.96 -27.98
CA MET A 498 -59.47 -20.45 -28.98
C MET A 498 -59.07 -18.98 -28.73
N ALA A 499 -59.91 -18.18 -28.08
CA ALA A 499 -59.60 -16.81 -27.70
C ALA A 499 -58.59 -16.68 -26.54
N SER A 500 -58.36 -17.74 -25.76
CA SER A 500 -57.50 -17.76 -24.58
C SER A 500 -56.32 -18.74 -24.72
N ARG A 501 -56.01 -19.15 -25.95
CA ARG A 501 -55.01 -20.18 -26.28
C ARG A 501 -53.97 -19.56 -27.21
N PHE A 502 -52.71 -19.75 -26.87
CA PHE A 502 -51.57 -19.01 -27.43
C PHE A 502 -50.44 -19.96 -27.81
N THR A 503 -49.78 -19.65 -28.92
CA THR A 503 -48.54 -20.31 -29.34
C THR A 503 -47.34 -19.52 -28.85
N LEU A 504 -46.44 -20.17 -28.13
CA LEU A 504 -45.20 -19.61 -27.62
C LEU A 504 -44.12 -19.58 -28.72
N ILE A 505 -43.59 -18.40 -29.00
CA ILE A 505 -42.45 -18.18 -29.91
C ILE A 505 -41.23 -17.80 -29.07
N ASN A 506 -40.17 -18.61 -29.13
CA ASN A 506 -38.92 -18.41 -28.39
C ASN A 506 -37.88 -17.68 -29.27
N HIS A 507 -37.28 -16.59 -28.77
CA HIS A 507 -36.26 -15.81 -29.48
C HIS A 507 -34.86 -16.03 -28.88
N THR A 508 -34.00 -16.76 -29.60
CA THR A 508 -32.60 -17.01 -29.21
C THR A 508 -31.61 -16.30 -30.14
N VAL A 509 -31.24 -15.04 -29.83
CA VAL A 509 -30.05 -14.32 -30.35
C VAL A 509 -29.83 -13.04 -29.52
N PRO A 510 -28.57 -12.58 -29.31
CA PRO A 510 -28.27 -11.39 -28.51
C PRO A 510 -28.29 -10.08 -29.32
N GLU A 511 -28.71 -8.99 -28.68
CA GLU A 511 -28.60 -7.61 -29.19
C GLU A 511 -28.49 -6.62 -28.00
N GLU A 512 -28.14 -5.35 -28.26
CA GLU A 512 -27.68 -4.39 -27.23
C GLU A 512 -28.75 -3.97 -26.19
N PRO A 513 -28.34 -3.59 -24.95
CA PRO A 513 -29.27 -3.23 -23.89
C PRO A 513 -29.91 -1.84 -24.10
N ALA A 514 -31.20 -1.83 -24.42
CA ALA A 514 -32.03 -0.63 -24.31
C ALA A 514 -32.04 -0.09 -22.86
N SER A 515 -31.98 1.23 -22.73
CA SER A 515 -31.75 2.01 -21.50
C SER A 515 -32.39 1.47 -20.20
N GLY A 516 -31.58 0.79 -19.39
CA GLY A 516 -31.91 0.41 -18.01
C GLY A 516 -30.82 -0.49 -17.42
N PRO A 517 -30.18 -0.16 -16.28
CA PRO A 517 -29.18 -1.03 -15.69
C PRO A 517 -29.84 -2.30 -15.14
N PRO A 518 -29.34 -3.51 -15.47
CA PRO A 518 -29.79 -4.72 -14.78
C PRO A 518 -29.46 -4.61 -13.29
N LYS A 519 -30.30 -5.17 -12.42
CA LYS A 519 -29.98 -5.30 -11.00
C LYS A 519 -28.70 -6.14 -10.88
N LYS A 520 -27.57 -5.48 -10.54
CA LYS A 520 -26.31 -6.17 -10.28
C LYS A 520 -26.56 -7.29 -9.27
N THR A 521 -26.00 -8.45 -9.56
CA THR A 521 -26.02 -9.64 -8.70
C THR A 521 -24.58 -10.11 -8.58
N TRP A 522 -24.11 -10.27 -7.35
CA TRP A 522 -22.72 -10.55 -7.03
C TRP A 522 -22.61 -11.95 -6.41
N VAL A 523 -21.51 -12.63 -6.66
CA VAL A 523 -21.29 -14.01 -6.20
C VAL A 523 -19.94 -14.11 -5.52
N HIS A 524 -19.91 -14.84 -4.40
CA HIS A 524 -18.68 -15.20 -3.70
C HIS A 524 -18.71 -16.71 -3.40
N SER A 525 -17.57 -17.38 -3.49
CA SER A 525 -17.46 -18.79 -3.12
C SER A 525 -16.02 -19.15 -2.76
N GLU A 526 -15.87 -19.89 -1.66
CA GLU A 526 -14.65 -20.53 -1.18
C GLU A 526 -14.34 -21.84 -1.95
N LEU A 527 -15.33 -22.41 -2.65
CA LEU A 527 -15.16 -23.60 -3.50
C LEU A 527 -14.50 -23.30 -4.86
N CYS A 528 -14.67 -22.08 -5.33
CA CYS A 528 -13.98 -21.60 -6.52
C CYS A 528 -12.65 -20.97 -6.09
N PRO A 529 -11.56 -21.16 -6.87
CA PRO A 529 -10.36 -20.35 -6.74
C PRO A 529 -10.66 -18.93 -7.24
N TYR A 530 -11.33 -18.15 -6.40
CA TYR A 530 -10.94 -16.76 -6.21
C TYR A 530 -9.44 -16.81 -5.89
N GLN A 531 -8.59 -16.40 -6.84
CA GLN A 531 -7.17 -16.63 -6.68
C GLN A 531 -6.60 -15.76 -5.55
N GLU A 532 -6.19 -16.43 -4.47
CA GLU A 532 -5.22 -15.97 -3.48
C GLU A 532 -3.80 -15.81 -4.08
N ALA A 533 -3.72 -15.25 -5.30
CA ALA A 533 -2.61 -14.40 -5.70
C ALA A 533 -2.70 -13.04 -4.97
N ARG A 534 -3.90 -12.68 -4.49
CA ARG A 534 -4.11 -11.59 -3.51
C ARG A 534 -3.59 -12.00 -2.13
N GLY A 535 -2.70 -11.18 -1.58
CA GLY A 535 -2.24 -11.35 -0.21
C GLY A 535 -3.26 -10.82 0.79
N GLY A 536 -3.75 -11.71 1.67
CA GLY A 536 -4.24 -11.33 3.00
C GLY A 536 -5.73 -10.99 3.14
N ILE A 537 -6.52 -12.01 3.50
CA ILE A 537 -7.62 -11.83 4.46
C ILE A 537 -7.36 -12.75 5.67
N GLN A 538 -7.48 -12.19 6.87
CA GLN A 538 -7.49 -12.88 8.17
C GLN A 538 -6.29 -13.82 8.50
N GLY A 539 -5.14 -13.20 8.77
CA GLY A 539 -4.46 -13.48 10.05
C GLY A 539 -3.68 -14.79 10.18
N LYS A 540 -2.78 -15.12 9.22
CA LYS A 540 -1.62 -16.00 9.49
C LYS A 540 -0.42 -15.92 8.53
N GLU A 541 -0.51 -15.19 7.42
CA GLU A 541 0.56 -15.11 6.42
C GLU A 541 1.40 -13.81 6.56
N ALA A 542 2.65 -13.92 6.99
CA ALA A 542 3.61 -12.81 7.02
C ALA A 542 4.21 -12.53 5.62
N ARG A 543 3.37 -12.14 4.64
CA ARG A 543 3.77 -12.07 3.21
C ARG A 543 3.24 -10.86 2.41
N GLY A 544 3.90 -9.71 2.49
CA GLY A 544 3.66 -8.53 1.62
C GLY A 544 4.47 -8.50 0.29
N PRO A 545 4.01 -7.80 -0.75
CA PRO A 545 4.36 -8.11 -2.16
C PRO A 545 5.79 -7.75 -2.61
N VAL A 546 6.25 -8.43 -3.68
CA VAL A 546 7.31 -7.99 -4.59
C VAL A 546 6.67 -7.23 -5.76
N VAL A 547 6.86 -5.91 -5.78
CA VAL A 547 6.27 -4.98 -6.73
C VAL A 547 7.33 -4.46 -7.70
N VAL A 548 6.99 -4.29 -8.98
CA VAL A 548 7.78 -3.49 -9.93
C VAL A 548 7.07 -2.16 -10.22
N LYS A 549 7.76 -1.01 -10.17
CA LYS A 549 7.20 0.25 -10.71
C LYS A 549 7.56 0.39 -12.19
N LEU A 550 6.58 0.17 -13.06
CA LEU A 550 6.67 0.42 -14.51
C LEU A 550 6.36 1.90 -14.78
N TRP A 551 7.38 2.73 -14.56
CA TRP A 551 7.23 4.18 -14.45
C TRP A 551 7.07 4.84 -15.83
N GLU A 552 5.95 5.55 -16.05
CA GLU A 552 5.53 6.19 -17.30
C GLU A 552 5.25 5.26 -18.50
N TRP A 553 5.07 3.94 -18.27
CA TRP A 553 4.66 3.01 -19.33
C TRP A 553 3.20 3.27 -19.80
N ASN A 554 2.86 2.78 -21.00
CA ASN A 554 1.47 2.74 -21.47
C ASN A 554 0.73 1.54 -20.89
N TYR A 555 -0.59 1.63 -20.74
CA TYR A 555 -1.39 0.50 -20.23
C TYR A 555 -1.30 -0.75 -21.12
N ALA A 556 -1.19 -0.59 -22.45
CA ALA A 556 -0.98 -1.71 -23.38
C ALA A 556 0.38 -2.42 -23.16
N ASP A 557 1.47 -1.66 -23.02
CA ASP A 557 2.80 -2.20 -22.71
C ASP A 557 2.79 -2.97 -21.38
N VAL A 558 2.14 -2.41 -20.34
CA VAL A 558 2.01 -3.06 -19.03
C VAL A 558 1.19 -4.36 -19.12
N ALA A 559 0.10 -4.38 -19.90
CA ALA A 559 -0.72 -5.57 -20.08
C ALA A 559 0.08 -6.73 -20.73
N GLN A 560 0.88 -6.42 -21.75
CA GLN A 560 1.77 -7.39 -22.40
C GLN A 560 2.89 -7.84 -21.46
N GLU A 561 3.53 -6.91 -20.75
CA GLU A 561 4.58 -7.16 -19.77
C GLU A 561 4.11 -8.09 -18.63
N CYS A 562 2.86 -7.93 -18.17
CA CYS A 562 2.24 -8.82 -17.20
C CYS A 562 2.14 -10.27 -17.67
N VAL A 563 1.68 -10.49 -18.90
CA VAL A 563 1.44 -11.83 -19.47
C VAL A 563 2.75 -12.50 -19.89
N GLU A 564 3.66 -11.76 -20.51
CA GLU A 564 4.89 -12.32 -21.09
C GLU A 564 6.04 -12.45 -20.09
N PHE A 565 6.07 -11.63 -19.03
CA PHE A 565 7.22 -11.53 -18.14
C PHE A 565 6.85 -11.54 -16.65
N LEU A 566 6.00 -10.64 -16.15
CA LEU A 566 5.83 -10.48 -14.69
C LEU A 566 5.13 -11.68 -14.05
N GLY A 567 4.01 -12.14 -14.60
CA GLY A 567 3.29 -13.33 -14.13
C GLY A 567 4.14 -14.60 -14.23
N PRO A 568 4.69 -14.95 -15.41
CA PRO A 568 5.55 -16.11 -15.59
C PRO A 568 6.76 -16.18 -14.65
N ASN A 569 7.33 -15.02 -14.28
CA ASN A 569 8.48 -14.95 -13.37
C ASN A 569 8.10 -14.59 -11.91
N GLY A 570 6.81 -14.67 -11.60
CA GLY A 570 6.29 -14.66 -10.23
C GLY A 570 6.36 -13.32 -9.51
N PHE A 571 6.36 -12.18 -10.20
CA PHE A 571 6.12 -10.88 -9.56
C PHE A 571 4.72 -10.85 -8.93
N ASP A 572 4.57 -10.22 -7.76
CA ASP A 572 3.27 -10.17 -7.07
C ASP A 572 2.41 -9.02 -7.61
N ALA A 573 3.00 -7.87 -7.94
CA ALA A 573 2.26 -6.70 -8.44
C ALA A 573 3.07 -5.75 -9.33
N VAL A 574 2.38 -4.88 -10.06
CA VAL A 574 2.93 -3.73 -10.79
C VAL A 574 2.38 -2.40 -10.25
N GLN A 575 3.27 -1.45 -9.95
CA GLN A 575 2.93 -0.05 -9.69
C GLN A 575 2.98 0.77 -10.96
N LEU A 576 1.90 1.53 -11.19
CA LEU A 576 1.76 2.46 -12.31
C LEU A 576 2.30 3.86 -11.96
N SER A 577 2.39 4.75 -12.95
CA SER A 577 2.28 6.20 -12.69
C SER A 577 0.82 6.59 -12.41
N PRO A 578 0.53 7.77 -11.81
CA PRO A 578 -0.84 8.22 -11.54
C PRO A 578 -1.76 8.13 -12.77
N ILE A 579 -3.01 7.71 -12.52
CA ILE A 579 -3.99 7.34 -13.57
C ILE A 579 -5.12 8.37 -13.76
N VAL A 580 -5.03 9.51 -13.07
CA VAL A 580 -6.01 10.60 -13.13
C VAL A 580 -5.60 11.68 -14.14
N GLU A 581 -6.58 12.44 -14.65
CA GLU A 581 -6.33 13.56 -15.56
C GLU A 581 -5.37 14.55 -14.92
N HIS A 582 -4.41 15.02 -15.71
CA HIS A 582 -3.32 15.85 -15.23
C HIS A 582 -3.05 17.04 -16.15
N VAL A 583 -2.13 17.92 -15.73
CA VAL A 583 -1.70 19.06 -16.57
C VAL A 583 -1.01 18.60 -17.87
N VAL A 584 -1.11 19.43 -18.91
CA VAL A 584 -0.53 19.16 -20.24
C VAL A 584 0.95 19.55 -20.27
N GLY A 585 1.83 18.60 -20.58
CA GLY A 585 3.28 18.79 -20.68
C GLY A 585 4.06 17.47 -20.83
N HIS A 586 5.26 17.55 -21.42
CA HIS A 586 6.12 16.38 -21.68
C HIS A 586 6.79 15.84 -20.42
N GLN A 587 7.02 16.66 -19.39
CA GLN A 587 7.75 16.26 -18.18
C GLN A 587 7.04 15.11 -17.46
N TRP A 588 7.81 14.23 -16.80
CA TRP A 588 7.26 13.11 -16.02
C TRP A 588 6.28 13.60 -14.93
N TRP A 589 6.63 14.68 -14.23
CA TRP A 589 5.90 15.17 -13.05
C TRP A 589 4.51 15.72 -13.36
N THR A 590 4.15 15.91 -14.62
CA THR A 590 2.82 16.42 -14.97
C THR A 590 1.71 15.53 -14.41
N LYS A 591 1.88 14.20 -14.40
CA LYS A 591 0.91 13.25 -13.82
C LYS A 591 0.68 13.43 -12.30
N TYR A 592 1.59 14.13 -11.60
CA TYR A 592 1.50 14.44 -10.18
C TYR A 592 0.85 15.81 -9.92
N GLN A 593 0.23 16.41 -10.95
CA GLN A 593 -0.61 17.60 -10.87
C GLN A 593 -2.02 17.30 -11.41
N PRO A 594 -2.92 16.72 -10.61
CA PRO A 594 -4.25 16.32 -11.06
C PRO A 594 -5.14 17.52 -11.43
N VAL A 595 -5.96 17.34 -12.47
CA VAL A 595 -6.93 18.33 -12.95
C VAL A 595 -8.37 17.84 -12.78
N SER A 596 -8.59 16.53 -12.76
CA SER A 596 -9.91 15.89 -12.53
C SER A 596 -9.72 14.42 -12.13
N TYR A 597 -10.81 13.71 -11.80
CA TYR A 597 -10.80 12.25 -11.62
C TYR A 597 -11.26 11.49 -12.89
N GLY A 598 -11.06 12.09 -14.07
CA GLY A 598 -11.09 11.39 -15.36
C GLY A 598 -9.90 10.44 -15.51
N LEU A 599 -10.11 9.23 -16.02
CA LEU A 599 -9.08 8.16 -16.05
C LEU A 599 -8.29 8.07 -17.37
N ASN A 600 -8.45 9.05 -18.25
CA ASN A 600 -7.67 9.19 -19.49
C ASN A 600 -6.42 10.05 -19.20
N THR A 601 -5.23 9.53 -19.54
CA THR A 601 -3.93 10.16 -19.23
C THR A 601 -2.91 9.94 -20.34
N ARG A 602 -1.68 10.45 -20.14
CA ARG A 602 -0.51 10.13 -20.99
C ARG A 602 -0.29 8.61 -21.22
N SER A 603 -0.66 7.75 -20.27
CA SER A 603 -0.47 6.29 -20.36
C SER A 603 -1.56 5.56 -21.15
N GLY A 604 -2.66 6.22 -21.51
CA GLY A 604 -3.80 5.63 -22.22
C GLY A 604 -5.17 6.05 -21.69
N THR A 605 -6.22 5.46 -22.25
CA THR A 605 -7.62 5.70 -21.86
C THR A 605 -8.06 4.83 -20.67
N LYS A 606 -9.25 5.12 -20.13
CA LYS A 606 -9.94 4.29 -19.13
C LYS A 606 -10.14 2.84 -19.62
N GLU A 607 -10.46 2.65 -20.89
CA GLU A 607 -10.71 1.34 -21.48
C GLU A 607 -9.41 0.54 -21.63
N GLU A 608 -8.32 1.19 -22.06
CA GLU A 608 -6.97 0.62 -22.06
C GLU A 608 -6.53 0.26 -20.62
N LEU A 609 -6.84 1.10 -19.61
CA LEU A 609 -6.60 0.84 -18.19
C LEU A 609 -7.40 -0.38 -17.69
N GLN A 610 -8.71 -0.43 -17.94
CA GLN A 610 -9.59 -1.54 -17.53
C GLN A 610 -9.14 -2.86 -18.15
N HIS A 611 -8.76 -2.84 -19.43
CA HIS A 611 -8.20 -4.02 -20.11
C HIS A 611 -6.88 -4.46 -19.46
N MET A 612 -5.95 -3.53 -19.21
CA MET A 612 -4.67 -3.83 -18.57
C MET A 612 -4.86 -4.44 -17.17
N VAL A 613 -5.74 -3.86 -16.34
CA VAL A 613 -6.07 -4.41 -15.02
C VAL A 613 -6.58 -5.84 -15.16
N ALA A 614 -7.58 -6.10 -16.02
CA ALA A 614 -8.11 -7.44 -16.22
C ALA A 614 -7.04 -8.45 -16.71
N THR A 615 -6.19 -8.04 -17.66
CA THR A 615 -5.14 -8.86 -18.26
C THR A 615 -4.01 -9.18 -17.27
N CYS A 616 -3.52 -8.21 -16.51
CA CYS A 616 -2.51 -8.44 -15.47
C CYS A 616 -3.02 -9.37 -14.37
N ARG A 617 -4.26 -9.15 -13.91
CA ARG A 617 -4.90 -10.02 -12.92
C ARG A 617 -5.04 -11.46 -13.41
N ALA A 618 -5.38 -11.66 -14.68
CA ALA A 618 -5.44 -12.99 -15.30
C ALA A 618 -4.06 -13.67 -15.43
N ALA A 619 -2.97 -12.89 -15.45
CA ALA A 619 -1.60 -13.39 -15.37
C ALA A 619 -1.10 -13.59 -13.91
N GLY A 620 -1.94 -13.36 -12.90
CA GLY A 620 -1.59 -13.47 -11.48
C GLY A 620 -0.81 -12.26 -10.91
N VAL A 621 -0.82 -11.12 -11.61
CA VAL A 621 -0.13 -9.89 -11.22
C VAL A 621 -1.14 -8.85 -10.75
N GLU A 622 -1.01 -8.42 -9.49
CA GLU A 622 -1.86 -7.37 -8.90
C GLU A 622 -1.47 -5.96 -9.36
N ILE A 623 -2.39 -5.01 -9.21
CA ILE A 623 -2.19 -3.61 -9.63
C ILE A 623 -2.10 -2.70 -8.40
N VAL A 624 -0.95 -2.01 -8.26
CA VAL A 624 -0.77 -0.90 -7.33
C VAL A 624 -1.05 0.41 -8.08
N VAL A 625 -2.16 1.08 -7.78
CA VAL A 625 -2.40 2.42 -8.31
C VAL A 625 -1.73 3.48 -7.45
N ASP A 626 -1.13 4.45 -8.13
CA ASP A 626 -0.53 5.64 -7.56
C ASP A 626 -1.63 6.72 -7.40
N VAL A 627 -2.16 6.88 -6.18
CA VAL A 627 -3.30 7.77 -5.88
C VAL A 627 -2.85 9.07 -5.24
N ILE A 628 -3.36 10.19 -5.76
CA ILE A 628 -3.08 11.54 -5.27
C ILE A 628 -4.35 12.05 -4.60
N LEU A 629 -4.33 12.03 -3.26
CA LEU A 629 -5.44 12.52 -2.42
C LEU A 629 -5.10 13.83 -1.70
N ASN A 630 -3.83 14.25 -1.72
CA ASN A 630 -3.39 15.45 -1.01
C ASN A 630 -3.68 16.76 -1.76
N HIS A 631 -3.45 16.81 -3.08
CA HIS A 631 -3.45 18.08 -3.82
C HIS A 631 -3.95 17.99 -5.26
N MET A 632 -4.26 19.16 -5.83
CA MET A 632 -4.56 19.36 -7.25
C MET A 632 -3.49 20.21 -7.94
N ALA A 633 -3.58 20.34 -9.26
CA ALA A 633 -2.66 21.09 -10.10
C ALA A 633 -2.43 22.54 -9.65
N ALA A 634 -1.18 22.99 -9.75
CA ALA A 634 -0.82 24.34 -9.38
C ALA A 634 -1.46 25.39 -10.30
N ALA A 635 -1.67 26.59 -9.79
CA ALA A 635 -2.13 27.71 -10.61
C ALA A 635 -1.17 27.93 -11.79
N CYS A 636 -1.68 27.80 -13.02
CA CYS A 636 -0.93 28.08 -14.24
C CYS A 636 -0.58 29.58 -14.37
N LYS A 637 0.36 29.94 -15.24
CA LYS A 637 0.88 31.32 -15.39
C LYS A 637 -0.22 32.33 -15.70
N GLU A 638 -1.22 31.89 -16.45
CA GLU A 638 -2.38 32.64 -16.90
C GLU A 638 -3.33 32.95 -15.73
N ALA A 639 -3.42 32.02 -14.76
CA ALA A 639 -4.25 32.09 -13.56
C ALA A 639 -3.63 32.95 -12.45
N ARG A 640 -2.31 32.83 -12.20
CA ARG A 640 -1.50 33.41 -11.08
C ARG A 640 -1.64 34.91 -10.76
N TYR A 641 -2.50 35.67 -11.44
CA TYR A 641 -2.69 37.11 -11.29
C TYR A 641 -4.16 37.54 -11.13
N SER A 642 -5.09 36.66 -10.75
CA SER A 642 -6.51 37.02 -10.52
C SER A 642 -6.77 37.58 -9.12
N VAL A 643 -6.36 38.83 -8.89
CA VAL A 643 -6.81 39.64 -7.73
C VAL A 643 -7.54 40.92 -8.19
N LEU A 644 -7.43 41.25 -9.48
CA LEU A 644 -8.08 42.38 -10.14
C LEU A 644 -8.67 41.88 -11.49
N GLY A 645 -9.80 42.45 -11.89
CA GLY A 645 -10.76 41.81 -12.82
C GLY A 645 -10.33 41.60 -14.28
N ASN A 646 -11.25 40.99 -15.04
CA ASN A 646 -11.18 40.72 -16.50
C ASN A 646 -10.21 39.60 -16.96
N LYS A 647 -10.06 38.52 -16.17
CA LYS A 647 -9.49 37.24 -16.65
C LYS A 647 -10.45 36.06 -16.38
N PRO A 648 -10.46 35.00 -17.22
CA PRO A 648 -11.18 33.78 -16.91
C PRO A 648 -10.65 33.13 -15.63
N GLU A 649 -11.53 32.59 -14.79
CA GLU A 649 -11.14 31.93 -13.55
C GLU A 649 -10.40 30.61 -13.79
N THR A 650 -10.81 29.86 -14.82
CA THR A 650 -10.19 28.60 -15.26
C THR A 650 -9.55 28.75 -16.65
N PRO A 651 -8.47 29.55 -16.80
CA PRO A 651 -7.89 29.89 -18.09
C PRO A 651 -7.15 28.72 -18.76
N CYS A 652 -6.87 27.65 -18.02
CA CYS A 652 -6.03 26.52 -18.45
C CYS A 652 -6.81 25.22 -18.64
N THR A 653 -6.16 24.25 -19.29
CA THR A 653 -6.80 23.03 -19.83
C THR A 653 -5.95 21.81 -19.46
N GLY A 654 -6.58 20.79 -18.87
CA GLY A 654 -5.98 19.49 -18.54
C GLY A 654 -5.90 18.54 -19.74
N TRP A 655 -5.36 17.35 -19.50
CA TRP A 655 -5.10 16.33 -20.52
C TRP A 655 -6.35 15.95 -21.35
N ASN A 656 -7.54 15.98 -20.76
CA ASN A 656 -8.80 15.58 -21.40
C ASN A 656 -9.65 16.78 -21.83
N GLY A 657 -9.12 18.00 -21.73
CA GLY A 657 -9.85 19.24 -22.02
C GLY A 657 -10.45 19.92 -20.79
N THR A 658 -10.34 19.34 -19.58
CA THR A 658 -10.97 19.89 -18.37
C THR A 658 -10.38 21.25 -18.01
N ARG A 659 -11.25 22.23 -17.73
CA ARG A 659 -10.86 23.62 -17.48
C ARG A 659 -10.51 23.84 -16.01
N PHE A 660 -9.33 24.39 -15.74
CA PHE A 660 -8.83 24.62 -14.38
C PHE A 660 -8.04 25.93 -14.22
N GLY A 661 -7.85 26.33 -12.96
CA GLY A 661 -7.09 27.49 -12.52
C GLY A 661 -7.68 28.08 -11.24
N ASN A 662 -6.88 28.87 -10.50
CA ASN A 662 -7.34 29.64 -9.34
C ASN A 662 -8.12 28.82 -8.30
N ARG A 663 -7.62 27.62 -7.95
CA ARG A 663 -8.26 26.67 -7.02
C ARG A 663 -9.69 26.27 -7.44
N ARG A 664 -9.97 26.31 -8.75
CA ARG A 664 -11.15 25.72 -9.40
C ARG A 664 -10.76 24.68 -10.44
N THR A 665 -11.57 23.64 -10.58
CA THR A 665 -11.62 22.78 -11.78
C THR A 665 -13.06 22.47 -12.15
N ALA A 666 -13.35 22.40 -13.45
CA ALA A 666 -14.67 22.05 -13.96
C ALA A 666 -15.06 20.58 -13.69
N GLY A 667 -14.08 19.71 -13.44
CA GLY A 667 -14.25 18.26 -13.38
C GLY A 667 -14.45 17.62 -14.77
N ALA A 668 -14.16 16.33 -14.89
CA ALA A 668 -14.40 15.53 -16.10
C ALA A 668 -15.58 14.55 -15.96
N ARG A 669 -16.10 14.38 -14.74
CA ARG A 669 -17.07 13.35 -14.34
C ARG A 669 -18.35 13.93 -13.72
N GLY A 670 -18.41 15.25 -13.53
CA GLY A 670 -19.57 16.00 -13.01
C GLY A 670 -19.73 15.95 -11.48
N TRP A 671 -18.96 15.11 -10.79
CA TRP A 671 -18.86 15.03 -9.32
C TRP A 671 -17.47 15.42 -8.79
N ASP A 672 -16.52 15.61 -9.69
CA ASP A 672 -15.10 15.94 -9.47
C ASP A 672 -14.79 17.42 -9.77
N LYS A 673 -15.81 18.27 -9.67
CA LYS A 673 -15.68 19.73 -9.77
C LYS A 673 -15.16 20.28 -8.43
N ALA A 674 -14.12 21.10 -8.46
CA ALA A 674 -13.55 21.72 -7.27
C ALA A 674 -13.75 23.24 -7.25
N GLU A 675 -13.88 23.79 -6.05
CA GLU A 675 -14.01 25.22 -5.76
C GLU A 675 -13.04 25.63 -4.62
N PRO A 676 -12.69 26.92 -4.46
CA PRO A 676 -11.56 27.33 -3.62
C PRO A 676 -11.73 26.99 -2.13
N ALA A 677 -12.96 27.07 -1.60
CA ALA A 677 -13.34 26.62 -0.26
C ALA A 677 -13.15 25.11 0.02
N MET A 678 -12.86 24.28 -1.00
CA MET A 678 -12.53 22.86 -0.84
C MET A 678 -11.03 22.62 -0.62
N PHE A 679 -10.20 23.66 -0.71
CA PHE A 679 -8.76 23.61 -0.49
C PHE A 679 -8.40 24.35 0.80
N HIS A 680 -7.28 24.03 1.45
CA HIS A 680 -6.82 24.84 2.58
C HIS A 680 -6.40 26.24 2.10
N HIS A 681 -6.86 27.30 2.77
CA HIS A 681 -6.72 28.68 2.33
C HIS A 681 -6.62 29.64 3.52
N LYS A 682 -6.33 30.92 3.27
CA LYS A 682 -6.49 31.95 4.31
C LYS A 682 -7.95 32.16 4.67
N GLU A 683 -8.24 32.38 5.96
CA GLU A 683 -9.57 32.78 6.43
C GLU A 683 -10.11 34.05 5.74
N ASP A 684 -9.23 35.02 5.40
CA ASP A 684 -9.62 36.24 4.66
C ASP A 684 -9.79 36.05 3.15
N ASN A 685 -9.34 34.92 2.57
CA ASN A 685 -9.21 34.79 1.13
C ASN A 685 -9.02 33.34 0.62
N GLU A 686 -10.08 32.74 0.07
CA GLU A 686 -10.05 31.38 -0.48
C GLU A 686 -9.05 31.16 -1.64
N LEU A 687 -8.70 32.23 -2.36
CA LEU A 687 -7.77 32.21 -3.50
C LEU A 687 -6.30 32.34 -3.09
N LYS A 688 -6.01 32.62 -1.82
CA LYS A 688 -4.64 32.69 -1.29
C LYS A 688 -4.32 31.46 -0.46
N ASN A 689 -3.12 30.92 -0.69
CA ASN A 689 -2.52 29.98 0.24
C ASN A 689 -2.42 30.61 1.65
N CYS A 690 -2.64 29.79 2.66
CA CYS A 690 -2.35 30.11 4.05
C CYS A 690 -0.85 30.41 4.25
N MET A 691 -0.52 31.15 5.32
CA MET A 691 0.86 31.58 5.57
C MET A 691 1.55 30.67 6.57
N VAL A 692 2.29 29.69 6.05
CA VAL A 692 3.52 29.29 6.71
C VAL A 692 4.52 30.47 6.62
N GLY A 693 5.36 30.66 7.64
CA GLY A 693 6.15 31.89 7.81
C GLY A 693 7.12 32.23 6.66
N PRO A 694 7.50 33.51 6.48
CA PRO A 694 8.21 34.01 5.29
C PRO A 694 9.68 33.58 5.17
N SER A 695 10.21 32.77 6.09
CA SER A 695 11.61 32.34 6.15
C SER A 695 11.88 30.90 5.66
N THR A 696 10.84 30.11 5.41
CA THR A 696 10.96 28.64 5.34
C THR A 696 10.36 28.03 4.07
N GLY A 697 11.12 28.02 2.98
CA GLY A 697 10.77 27.32 1.73
C GLY A 697 10.77 25.78 1.82
N TRP A 698 10.82 25.22 3.04
CA TRP A 698 10.95 23.79 3.36
C TRP A 698 10.31 23.42 4.72
N LEU A 699 9.30 24.16 5.22
CA LEU A 699 8.70 23.84 6.54
C LEU A 699 7.79 22.58 6.58
N CYS A 700 7.88 21.72 5.58
CA CYS A 700 7.44 20.31 5.63
C CYS A 700 8.66 19.37 5.54
N GLY A 701 9.77 19.80 6.15
CA GLY A 701 11.10 19.20 6.07
C GLY A 701 12.07 19.69 7.13
N SER A 702 11.57 20.23 8.25
CA SER A 702 12.37 20.33 9.48
C SER A 702 12.46 18.92 10.10
N PRO A 703 13.63 18.46 10.57
CA PRO A 703 13.74 17.19 11.32
C PRO A 703 12.85 17.11 12.57
N SER A 704 12.30 18.24 13.04
CA SER A 704 11.35 18.29 14.16
C SER A 704 9.87 18.14 13.77
N LEU A 705 9.52 18.09 12.48
CA LEU A 705 8.17 17.82 11.98
C LEU A 705 8.17 16.49 11.21
N GLY A 706 8.06 15.40 11.95
CA GLY A 706 8.00 14.05 11.39
C GLY A 706 6.71 13.77 10.60
N ASP A 707 5.64 14.51 10.90
CA ASP A 707 4.41 14.56 10.11
C ASP A 707 4.20 16.01 9.63
N CYS A 708 3.63 16.19 8.43
CA CYS A 708 3.45 17.48 7.78
C CYS A 708 1.97 17.82 7.52
N SER A 709 1.03 16.95 7.91
CA SER A 709 -0.41 17.19 7.78
C SER A 709 -0.89 18.45 8.50
N CYS A 710 -0.30 18.74 9.66
CA CYS A 710 -0.55 19.96 10.43
C CYS A 710 -0.23 21.27 9.68
N CYS A 711 0.49 21.22 8.56
CA CYS A 711 0.84 22.42 7.80
C CYS A 711 -0.31 22.95 6.94
N GLN A 712 -1.29 22.11 6.57
CA GLN A 712 -2.55 22.46 5.89
C GLN A 712 -2.42 23.58 4.82
N CYS A 713 -1.44 23.52 3.91
CA CYS A 713 -1.15 24.58 2.94
C CYS A 713 -0.56 24.04 1.63
N ASP A 714 -0.67 24.82 0.53
CA ASP A 714 -0.24 24.43 -0.82
C ASP A 714 1.19 23.84 -0.85
N MET A 715 1.30 22.58 -1.29
CA MET A 715 2.57 21.88 -1.40
C MET A 715 3.52 22.58 -2.39
N TYR A 716 4.83 22.36 -2.22
CA TYR A 716 5.91 23.00 -2.98
C TYR A 716 5.61 23.10 -4.49
N GLY A 717 5.77 24.31 -5.04
CA GLY A 717 5.35 24.66 -6.41
C GLY A 717 3.97 25.32 -6.49
N GLY A 718 3.20 25.34 -5.40
CA GLY A 718 1.87 25.94 -5.31
C GLY A 718 0.77 24.98 -5.76
N LEU A 719 0.90 23.70 -5.43
CA LEU A 719 -0.09 22.65 -5.68
C LEU A 719 -1.25 22.84 -4.70
N ALA A 720 -2.49 22.91 -5.20
CA ALA A 720 -3.63 23.29 -4.39
C ALA A 720 -3.97 22.18 -3.36
N ASP A 721 -3.73 22.45 -2.08
CA ASP A 721 -3.83 21.46 -1.00
C ASP A 721 -5.28 21.21 -0.59
N TRP A 722 -5.74 19.96 -0.65
CA TRP A 722 -7.12 19.58 -0.38
C TRP A 722 -7.46 19.74 1.11
N LYS A 723 -8.65 20.28 1.39
CA LYS A 723 -9.22 20.31 2.73
C LYS A 723 -9.77 18.93 3.09
N THR A 724 -8.88 17.99 3.43
CA THR A 724 -9.22 16.56 3.54
C THR A 724 -10.24 16.24 4.61
N GLU A 725 -10.44 17.11 5.61
CA GLU A 725 -11.44 16.93 6.65
C GLU A 725 -12.84 17.38 6.20
N ALA A 726 -12.95 18.13 5.09
CA ALA A 726 -14.23 18.51 4.52
C ALA A 726 -14.97 17.27 3.96
N ALA A 727 -16.21 17.06 4.40
CA ALA A 727 -17.02 15.90 4.01
C ALA A 727 -17.18 15.75 2.49
N VAL A 728 -17.30 16.87 1.75
CA VAL A 728 -17.41 16.86 0.28
C VAL A 728 -16.14 16.35 -0.41
N VAL A 729 -14.96 16.68 0.13
CA VAL A 729 -13.66 16.20 -0.39
C VAL A 729 -13.55 14.69 -0.12
N ARG A 730 -13.86 14.24 1.10
CA ARG A 730 -13.86 12.81 1.44
C ARG A 730 -14.85 11.99 0.63
N GLN A 731 -16.04 12.52 0.34
CA GLN A 731 -17.02 11.86 -0.54
C GLN A 731 -16.49 11.72 -1.97
N MET A 732 -15.90 12.79 -2.53
CA MET A 732 -15.29 12.78 -3.86
C MET A 732 -14.12 11.79 -3.96
N HIS A 733 -13.20 11.78 -2.98
CA HIS A 733 -12.11 10.81 -2.92
C HIS A 733 -12.60 9.37 -2.71
N THR A 734 -13.56 9.15 -1.81
CA THR A 734 -14.21 7.83 -1.62
C THR A 734 -14.83 7.32 -2.91
N ARG A 735 -15.49 8.20 -3.69
CA ARG A 735 -16.08 7.84 -4.99
C ARG A 735 -15.03 7.50 -6.04
N HIS A 736 -13.89 8.19 -6.05
CA HIS A 736 -12.75 7.81 -6.89
C HIS A 736 -12.21 6.43 -6.50
N LEU A 737 -11.98 6.19 -5.19
CA LEU A 737 -11.50 4.92 -4.65
C LEU A 737 -12.45 3.74 -4.96
N GLN A 738 -13.78 3.94 -4.86
CA GLN A 738 -14.78 2.98 -5.31
C GLN A 738 -14.61 2.63 -6.79
N GLU A 739 -14.40 3.60 -7.68
CA GLU A 739 -14.22 3.32 -9.12
C GLU A 739 -12.95 2.52 -9.41
N LEU A 740 -11.90 2.65 -8.58
CA LEU A 740 -10.71 1.79 -8.66
C LEU A 740 -11.00 0.38 -8.14
N PHE A 741 -11.69 0.26 -7.01
CA PHE A 741 -12.03 -1.03 -6.41
C PHE A 741 -12.99 -1.85 -7.31
N ASP A 742 -14.01 -1.19 -7.89
CA ASP A 742 -14.94 -1.77 -8.89
C ASP A 742 -14.22 -2.23 -10.16
N MET A 743 -13.06 -1.65 -10.49
CA MET A 743 -12.21 -2.06 -11.60
C MET A 743 -11.35 -3.30 -11.27
N GLY A 744 -11.29 -3.70 -10.00
CA GLY A 744 -10.47 -4.81 -9.51
C GLY A 744 -9.07 -4.40 -9.04
N ILE A 745 -8.82 -3.11 -8.81
CA ILE A 745 -7.60 -2.64 -8.13
C ILE A 745 -7.79 -2.84 -6.62
N THR A 746 -6.86 -3.51 -5.96
CA THR A 746 -6.87 -3.72 -4.49
C THR A 746 -5.57 -3.33 -3.78
N MET A 747 -4.61 -2.77 -4.51
CA MET A 747 -3.38 -2.24 -3.91
C MET A 747 -3.16 -0.76 -4.29
N LEU A 748 -2.61 0.02 -3.37
CA LEU A 748 -2.44 1.47 -3.51
C LEU A 748 -1.07 1.95 -3.03
N ARG A 749 -0.46 2.88 -3.76
CA ARG A 749 0.54 3.82 -3.24
C ARG A 749 -0.14 5.16 -3.04
N VAL A 750 -0.09 5.69 -1.82
CA VAL A 750 -0.60 7.04 -1.53
C VAL A 750 0.54 8.05 -1.77
N ASP A 751 0.36 8.94 -2.74
CA ASP A 751 1.24 10.07 -3.03
C ASP A 751 1.11 11.16 -1.95
N ALA A 752 2.21 11.82 -1.60
CA ALA A 752 2.25 12.93 -0.65
C ALA A 752 1.59 12.64 0.73
N ALA A 753 1.49 11.38 1.16
CA ALA A 753 0.69 10.99 2.32
C ALA A 753 1.14 11.61 3.67
N ILE A 754 2.40 12.07 3.76
CA ILE A 754 2.93 12.87 4.88
C ILE A 754 2.27 14.26 5.03
N TYR A 755 1.58 14.76 4.00
CA TYR A 755 0.86 16.03 4.02
C TYR A 755 -0.65 15.86 4.31
N SER A 756 -1.18 14.63 4.33
CA SER A 756 -2.60 14.35 4.56
C SER A 756 -2.85 13.77 5.95
N GLU A 757 -3.92 14.21 6.63
CA GLU A 757 -4.23 13.79 8.00
C GLU A 757 -4.56 12.30 8.15
N VAL A 758 -4.16 11.72 9.29
CA VAL A 758 -4.25 10.27 9.54
C VAL A 758 -5.70 9.79 9.54
N ASP A 759 -6.57 10.52 10.24
CA ASP A 759 -7.97 10.14 10.40
C ASP A 759 -8.80 10.36 9.12
N ASP A 760 -8.39 11.30 8.24
CA ASP A 760 -9.05 11.49 6.95
C ASP A 760 -8.68 10.40 5.96
N LEU A 761 -7.38 10.06 5.86
CA LEU A 761 -6.93 8.90 5.08
C LEU A 761 -7.63 7.62 5.60
N ALA A 762 -7.69 7.42 6.91
CA ALA A 762 -8.38 6.28 7.52
C ALA A 762 -9.89 6.25 7.21
N ALA A 763 -10.57 7.39 7.27
CA ALA A 763 -12.00 7.50 6.94
C ALA A 763 -12.28 7.18 5.47
N MET A 764 -11.36 7.47 4.56
CA MET A 764 -11.50 7.17 3.13
C MET A 764 -11.15 5.70 2.82
N PHE A 765 -10.05 5.17 3.35
CA PHE A 765 -9.58 3.83 2.99
C PHE A 765 -10.34 2.68 3.65
N ASN A 766 -10.71 2.80 4.94
CA ASN A 766 -11.36 1.71 5.70
C ASN A 766 -12.79 1.38 5.26
N GLN A 767 -13.31 2.07 4.25
CA GLN A 767 -14.56 1.71 3.56
C GLN A 767 -14.39 0.54 2.58
N PHE A 768 -13.15 0.13 2.25
CA PHE A 768 -12.88 -0.94 1.28
C PHE A 768 -11.83 -1.95 1.81
N PRO A 769 -11.94 -3.25 1.47
CA PRO A 769 -10.94 -4.24 1.83
C PRO A 769 -9.76 -4.21 0.84
N TRP A 770 -8.79 -3.33 1.08
CA TRP A 770 -7.54 -3.27 0.33
C TRP A 770 -6.58 -4.40 0.74
N ASP A 771 -5.97 -5.07 -0.24
CA ASP A 771 -4.96 -6.11 0.01
C ASP A 771 -3.63 -5.50 0.49
N PHE A 772 -3.25 -4.32 -0.05
CA PHE A 772 -2.01 -3.65 0.31
C PHE A 772 -2.04 -2.13 0.03
N ILE A 773 -2.03 -1.31 1.09
CA ILE A 773 -1.75 0.13 1.01
C ILE A 773 -0.32 0.38 1.49
N PHE A 774 0.44 1.22 0.77
CA PHE A 774 1.62 1.89 1.33
C PHE A 774 1.64 3.40 1.09
N GLN A 775 2.05 4.13 2.11
CA GLN A 775 2.13 5.57 2.16
C GLN A 775 3.51 6.05 1.69
N GLU A 776 3.55 7.08 0.85
CA GLU A 776 4.75 7.91 0.77
C GLU A 776 5.00 8.60 2.10
N TRP A 777 6.20 8.36 2.64
CA TRP A 777 6.62 8.92 3.90
C TRP A 777 8.09 9.30 3.86
N TRP A 778 8.41 10.35 4.61
CA TRP A 778 9.72 11.00 4.64
C TRP A 778 10.19 11.34 6.06
N GLY A 779 9.31 11.27 7.07
CA GLY A 779 9.62 11.62 8.46
C GLY A 779 10.43 10.55 9.20
N GLU A 780 11.24 11.00 10.17
CA GLU A 780 12.17 10.14 10.93
C GLU A 780 11.50 9.21 11.95
N PHE A 781 10.25 9.47 12.31
CA PHE A 781 9.50 8.71 13.31
C PHE A 781 8.09 8.37 12.79
N PRO A 782 7.65 7.10 12.86
CA PRO A 782 6.30 6.72 12.47
C PRO A 782 5.27 7.05 13.56
N ASP A 783 4.15 7.65 13.17
CA ASP A 783 2.93 7.54 13.97
C ASP A 783 2.34 6.13 13.79
N ALA A 784 2.29 5.36 14.88
CA ALA A 784 1.70 4.03 14.88
C ALA A 784 0.24 4.02 14.38
N ARG A 785 -0.50 5.13 14.51
CA ARG A 785 -1.87 5.27 13.97
C ARG A 785 -1.89 5.15 12.45
N ARG A 786 -0.93 5.73 11.72
CA ARG A 786 -0.84 5.62 10.26
C ARG A 786 -0.68 4.18 9.81
N THR A 787 0.11 3.39 10.53
CA THR A 787 0.21 1.93 10.27
C THR A 787 -1.08 1.20 10.62
N ASN A 788 -1.66 1.47 11.79
CA ASN A 788 -2.83 0.74 12.31
C ASN A 788 -4.15 1.09 11.60
N LEU A 789 -4.26 2.27 10.97
CA LEU A 789 -5.50 2.82 10.41
C LEU A 789 -5.46 3.08 8.90
N VAL A 790 -4.27 3.07 8.26
CA VAL A 790 -4.11 3.36 6.82
C VAL A 790 -3.27 2.30 6.12
N GLY A 791 -2.07 1.99 6.62
CA GLY A 791 -1.23 0.93 6.08
C GLY A 791 0.27 1.22 6.12
N HIS A 792 1.02 0.49 5.30
CA HIS A 792 2.47 0.40 5.33
C HIS A 792 3.17 1.72 5.00
N TYR A 793 4.44 1.84 5.36
CA TYR A 793 5.29 2.98 5.02
C TYR A 793 6.30 2.65 3.91
N ARG A 794 6.57 3.61 3.01
CA ARG A 794 7.71 3.53 2.08
C ARG A 794 9.03 3.84 2.81
N ASP A 795 9.70 2.82 3.36
CA ASP A 795 10.97 2.98 4.07
C ASP A 795 12.14 3.26 3.10
N VAL A 796 12.27 4.54 2.73
CA VAL A 796 13.38 5.04 1.92
C VAL A 796 14.71 4.98 2.67
N ALA A 797 14.73 5.06 4.00
CA ALA A 797 15.98 5.02 4.79
C ALA A 797 16.69 3.67 4.67
N TYR A 798 15.95 2.57 4.48
CA TYR A 798 16.54 1.24 4.25
C TYR A 798 17.31 1.19 2.92
N ARG A 799 16.75 1.79 1.86
CA ARG A 799 17.44 1.98 0.57
C ARG A 799 18.77 2.67 0.80
N TRP A 800 18.77 3.83 1.47
CA TRP A 800 19.97 4.61 1.72
C TRP A 800 21.00 3.81 2.52
N LYS A 801 20.61 3.03 3.54
CA LYS A 801 21.52 2.15 4.28
C LYS A 801 22.14 1.08 3.40
N VAL A 802 21.33 0.33 2.63
CA VAL A 802 21.80 -0.79 1.78
C VAL A 802 22.69 -0.28 0.64
N VAL A 803 22.25 0.75 -0.09
CA VAL A 803 22.99 1.35 -1.21
C VAL A 803 24.33 1.92 -0.72
N ASN A 804 24.32 2.77 0.32
CA ASN A 804 25.57 3.33 0.86
C ASN A 804 26.47 2.25 1.46
N ALA A 805 25.92 1.20 2.09
CA ALA A 805 26.73 0.11 2.61
C ALA A 805 27.51 -0.61 1.49
N MET A 806 26.84 -0.93 0.38
CA MET A 806 27.49 -1.58 -0.76
C MET A 806 28.47 -0.64 -1.49
N ALA A 807 28.11 0.63 -1.66
CA ALA A 807 28.90 1.63 -2.39
C ALA A 807 30.11 2.17 -1.61
N ASN A 808 29.99 2.39 -0.29
CA ASN A 808 30.92 3.24 0.49
C ASN A 808 31.67 2.55 1.63
N LEU A 809 31.22 1.42 2.20
CA LEU A 809 31.94 0.76 3.30
C LEU A 809 33.38 0.40 2.93
N HIS A 810 34.28 0.31 3.91
CA HIS A 810 35.59 -0.30 3.68
C HIS A 810 35.43 -1.81 3.39
N ILE A 811 36.34 -2.42 2.64
CA ILE A 811 36.18 -3.81 2.19
C ILE A 811 36.21 -4.84 3.33
N SER A 812 36.91 -4.55 4.43
CA SER A 812 36.82 -5.35 5.66
C SER A 812 35.48 -5.24 6.38
N GLU A 813 34.75 -4.14 6.18
CA GLU A 813 33.48 -3.83 6.84
C GLU A 813 32.26 -4.27 6.05
N TYR A 814 32.42 -4.77 4.82
CA TYR A 814 31.32 -5.14 3.93
C TYR A 814 30.30 -6.11 4.56
N HIS A 815 30.73 -6.89 5.55
CA HIS A 815 29.87 -7.74 6.37
C HIS A 815 28.77 -6.98 7.14
N LYS A 816 28.96 -5.69 7.47
CA LYS A 816 27.98 -4.83 8.14
C LYS A 816 26.69 -4.64 7.33
N LEU A 817 26.72 -4.94 6.03
CA LEU A 817 25.52 -5.06 5.19
C LEU A 817 24.49 -6.03 5.78
N LEU A 818 24.95 -7.09 6.47
CA LEU A 818 24.12 -8.10 7.11
C LEU A 818 23.50 -7.64 8.43
N ASP A 819 23.95 -6.53 9.00
CA ASP A 819 23.44 -5.99 10.26
C ASP A 819 22.23 -5.04 10.03
N ILE A 820 21.96 -4.65 8.78
CA ILE A 820 20.82 -3.80 8.43
C ILE A 820 19.52 -4.61 8.57
N LYS A 821 18.68 -4.24 9.56
CA LYS A 821 17.35 -4.85 9.84
C LYS A 821 16.14 -3.95 9.53
N GLY A 822 16.38 -2.73 9.08
CA GLY A 822 15.35 -1.71 8.81
C GLY A 822 15.99 -0.33 8.59
N GLY A 823 15.24 0.58 7.98
CA GLY A 823 15.67 1.95 7.69
C GLY A 823 15.28 2.92 8.77
N VAL A 824 14.04 3.42 8.71
CA VAL A 824 13.48 4.34 9.72
C VAL A 824 13.34 3.60 11.05
N HIS A 825 13.69 4.25 12.17
CA HIS A 825 13.56 3.64 13.48
C HIS A 825 12.08 3.53 13.89
N GLY A 826 11.67 2.39 14.43
CA GLY A 826 10.31 2.17 14.92
C GLY A 826 9.30 1.69 13.87
N ILE A 827 9.68 1.55 12.59
CA ILE A 827 8.84 0.87 11.58
C ILE A 827 9.17 -0.63 11.58
N PRO A 828 8.22 -1.53 11.94
CA PRO A 828 8.41 -2.98 11.81
C PRO A 828 8.53 -3.42 10.34
N GLN A 829 9.24 -4.51 10.07
CA GLN A 829 9.51 -4.97 8.69
C GLN A 829 8.24 -5.37 7.94
N GLU A 830 7.26 -5.89 8.68
CA GLU A 830 5.91 -6.23 8.26
C GLU A 830 5.06 -5.01 7.89
N HIS A 831 5.42 -3.82 8.35
CA HIS A 831 4.74 -2.56 8.09
C HIS A 831 5.50 -1.65 7.10
N ALA A 832 6.52 -2.20 6.44
CA ALA A 832 7.41 -1.46 5.55
C ALA A 832 7.41 -2.01 4.11
N MET A 833 7.32 -1.08 3.17
CA MET A 833 7.58 -1.25 1.75
C MET A 833 8.97 -0.71 1.44
N TYR A 834 9.85 -1.57 0.94
CA TYR A 834 11.28 -1.29 0.76
C TYR A 834 11.63 -1.06 -0.72
N PRO A 835 11.67 0.20 -1.20
CA PRO A 835 12.06 0.50 -2.58
C PRO A 835 13.58 0.44 -2.77
N LEU A 836 14.06 -0.11 -3.89
CA LEU A 836 15.44 0.11 -4.33
C LEU A 836 15.61 1.49 -4.99
N LEU A 837 14.55 1.99 -5.63
CA LEU A 837 14.52 3.27 -6.33
C LEU A 837 13.09 3.84 -6.32
N TYR A 838 12.98 5.15 -6.40
CA TYR A 838 11.74 5.92 -6.52
C TYR A 838 12.01 7.17 -7.37
N HIS A 839 10.95 7.82 -7.87
CA HIS A 839 11.06 8.81 -8.95
C HIS A 839 11.63 10.18 -8.51
N ASP A 840 11.74 10.43 -7.22
CA ASP A 840 12.37 11.65 -6.67
C ASP A 840 13.85 11.40 -6.35
N GLY A 841 14.19 10.15 -6.06
CA GLY A 841 15.54 9.68 -5.72
C GLY A 841 16.40 9.43 -6.96
N ARG A 842 16.47 10.42 -7.87
CA ARG A 842 17.19 10.32 -9.15
C ARG A 842 18.33 11.33 -9.24
N SER A 843 19.42 10.91 -9.87
CA SER A 843 20.60 11.71 -10.20
C SER A 843 20.74 11.88 -11.73
N THR A 844 21.44 12.91 -12.22
CA THR A 844 21.74 13.04 -13.67
C THR A 844 22.83 12.08 -14.15
N ASP A 845 23.70 11.68 -13.23
CA ASP A 845 24.92 10.89 -13.40
C ASP A 845 25.02 9.80 -12.31
N ALA A 846 25.96 8.87 -12.40
CA ALA A 846 26.11 7.83 -11.38
C ALA A 846 26.53 8.43 -10.01
N ALA A 847 25.87 8.02 -8.93
CA ALA A 847 26.05 8.59 -7.58
C ALA A 847 26.20 7.50 -6.51
N ALA A 848 26.84 7.80 -5.39
CA ALA A 848 27.16 6.83 -4.33
C ALA A 848 25.95 6.36 -3.51
N ASP A 849 25.04 7.31 -3.36
CA ASP A 849 23.98 7.45 -2.38
C ASP A 849 22.63 7.46 -3.13
N ILE A 850 22.58 8.23 -4.23
CA ILE A 850 21.50 8.22 -5.23
C ILE A 850 21.83 7.23 -6.35
N ALA A 851 22.23 6.00 -6.00
CA ALA A 851 22.49 4.95 -6.99
C ALA A 851 21.21 4.64 -7.80
N THR A 852 21.37 4.58 -9.12
CA THR A 852 20.33 4.27 -10.12
C THR A 852 20.92 3.37 -11.20
N PHE A 853 20.14 3.00 -12.22
CA PHE A 853 20.63 2.26 -13.39
C PHE A 853 21.94 2.83 -13.99
N LYS A 854 22.18 4.14 -13.87
CA LYS A 854 23.39 4.85 -14.31
C LYS A 854 24.68 4.30 -13.68
N ASN A 855 24.61 3.72 -12.49
CA ASN A 855 25.73 3.07 -11.81
C ASN A 855 26.11 1.71 -12.43
N GLY A 856 25.28 1.13 -13.30
CA GLY A 856 25.58 -0.11 -14.01
C GLY A 856 25.62 -1.33 -13.08
N LEU A 857 26.70 -2.12 -13.15
CA LEU A 857 26.86 -3.36 -12.36
C LEU A 857 26.70 -3.13 -10.86
N GLU A 858 27.09 -1.97 -10.33
CA GLU A 858 26.94 -1.62 -8.91
C GLU A 858 25.47 -1.61 -8.47
N TYR A 859 24.58 -0.93 -9.22
CA TYR A 859 23.15 -0.89 -8.91
C TYR A 859 22.46 -2.22 -9.23
N HIS A 860 22.91 -2.94 -10.26
CA HIS A 860 22.44 -4.28 -10.55
C HIS A 860 22.81 -5.28 -9.41
N GLN A 861 23.99 -5.17 -8.81
CA GLN A 861 24.36 -5.96 -7.63
C GLN A 861 23.51 -5.57 -6.41
N GLN A 862 23.24 -4.28 -6.19
CA GLN A 862 22.35 -3.79 -5.12
C GLN A 862 20.92 -4.33 -5.27
N GLN A 863 20.38 -4.35 -6.50
CA GLN A 863 19.07 -4.90 -6.83
C GLN A 863 18.97 -6.39 -6.55
N ARG A 864 19.96 -7.17 -7.04
CA ARG A 864 20.03 -8.61 -6.81
C ARG A 864 20.22 -8.93 -5.32
N PHE A 865 20.97 -8.11 -4.56
CA PHE A 865 21.09 -8.27 -3.11
C PHE A 865 19.76 -8.04 -2.39
N LEU A 866 19.01 -6.97 -2.71
CA LEU A 866 17.72 -6.68 -2.06
C LEU A 866 16.70 -7.81 -2.24
N LEU A 867 16.74 -8.52 -3.37
CA LEU A 867 15.87 -9.67 -3.61
C LEU A 867 16.36 -10.93 -2.87
N ALA A 868 17.66 -11.20 -2.84
CA ALA A 868 18.26 -12.34 -2.14
C ALA A 868 18.21 -12.21 -0.61
N TRP A 869 18.25 -11.00 -0.06
CA TRP A 869 18.30 -10.74 1.38
C TRP A 869 16.90 -10.94 2.01
N PRO A 870 16.75 -11.78 3.06
CA PRO A 870 15.44 -12.13 3.63
C PRO A 870 14.84 -11.02 4.51
N VAL A 871 15.60 -9.96 4.79
CA VAL A 871 15.18 -8.84 5.63
C VAL A 871 14.29 -7.89 4.83
N GLY A 872 13.24 -7.41 5.50
CA GLY A 872 12.18 -6.60 4.91
C GLY A 872 11.13 -7.47 4.25
N VAL A 873 9.85 -7.14 4.41
CA VAL A 873 8.75 -7.98 3.93
C VAL A 873 8.39 -7.63 2.49
N SER A 874 7.89 -6.42 2.23
CA SER A 874 7.48 -5.97 0.89
C SER A 874 8.62 -5.24 0.16
N ILE A 875 8.86 -5.54 -1.11
CA ILE A 875 9.97 -4.97 -1.90
C ILE A 875 9.45 -4.25 -3.13
N GLY A 876 9.98 -3.05 -3.41
CA GLY A 876 9.78 -2.33 -4.67
C GLY A 876 11.04 -2.34 -5.54
N ILE A 877 10.98 -2.93 -6.73
CA ILE A 877 12.02 -2.80 -7.76
C ILE A 877 11.54 -1.92 -8.93
N TRP A 878 12.46 -1.57 -9.83
CA TRP A 878 12.24 -0.55 -10.85
C TRP A 878 12.13 -1.13 -12.26
N GLY A 879 11.32 -0.49 -13.12
CA GLY A 879 11.29 -0.70 -14.56
C GLY A 879 11.07 0.66 -15.26
N GLY A 880 12.14 1.42 -15.44
CA GLY A 880 12.08 2.83 -15.85
C GLY A 880 12.56 3.12 -17.26
N PHE A 881 12.80 4.40 -17.53
CA PHE A 881 13.46 4.93 -18.73
C PHE A 881 14.71 5.75 -18.35
N SER A 882 15.64 5.92 -19.29
CA SER A 882 16.87 6.68 -19.08
C SER A 882 16.66 8.18 -19.33
N TRP A 883 17.21 9.04 -18.47
CA TRP A 883 17.02 10.50 -18.53
C TRP A 883 18.34 11.27 -18.67
N LYS A 884 18.29 12.43 -19.35
CA LYS A 884 19.37 13.42 -19.49
C LYS A 884 19.26 14.50 -18.40
N SER A 885 18.04 14.95 -18.13
CA SER A 885 17.63 15.89 -17.08
C SER A 885 16.68 15.22 -16.10
N LEU A 886 16.60 15.70 -14.85
CA LEU A 886 15.59 15.22 -13.89
C LEU A 886 14.16 15.52 -14.37
N GLU A 887 13.98 16.52 -15.24
CA GLU A 887 12.72 16.96 -15.84
C GLU A 887 12.20 16.09 -16.99
N ASP A 888 13.01 15.17 -17.52
CA ASP A 888 12.66 14.43 -18.74
C ASP A 888 11.41 13.55 -18.55
N GLY A 889 10.49 13.62 -19.52
CA GLY A 889 9.43 12.62 -19.69
C GLY A 889 9.94 11.29 -20.26
N PRO A 890 9.04 10.31 -20.42
CA PRO A 890 9.36 9.03 -21.05
C PRO A 890 9.87 9.18 -22.50
N PRO A 891 10.45 8.12 -23.09
CA PRO A 891 10.78 8.10 -24.51
C PRO A 891 9.54 8.41 -25.36
N GLY A 892 9.65 9.30 -26.35
CA GLY A 892 8.50 9.81 -27.12
C GLY A 892 7.85 11.06 -26.53
N CYS A 893 8.19 11.45 -25.30
CA CYS A 893 7.79 12.70 -24.67
C CYS A 893 8.92 13.72 -24.64
N GLU A 894 9.36 14.12 -25.83
CA GLU A 894 10.35 15.17 -26.07
C GLU A 894 9.70 16.52 -26.44
N ARG A 895 10.46 17.62 -26.32
CA ARG A 895 10.05 18.93 -26.87
C ARG A 895 10.03 18.88 -28.40
N PRO A 896 9.12 19.60 -29.09
CA PRO A 896 8.23 20.64 -28.56
C PRO A 896 6.88 20.13 -28.01
N ASP A 897 6.59 18.83 -28.11
CA ASP A 897 5.29 18.28 -27.75
C ASP A 897 4.98 18.45 -26.25
N LYS A 898 3.69 18.48 -25.94
CA LYS A 898 3.10 18.55 -24.60
C LYS A 898 1.94 17.56 -24.42
N HIS A 899 1.40 16.99 -25.49
CA HIS A 899 0.32 15.98 -25.48
C HIS A 899 0.83 14.66 -26.10
N CYS A 900 2.06 14.30 -25.73
CA CYS A 900 2.81 13.17 -26.25
C CYS A 900 2.32 11.82 -25.70
N LYS A 901 2.27 10.78 -26.55
CA LYS A 901 2.13 9.38 -26.10
C LYS A 901 3.53 8.76 -25.90
N PRO A 902 3.80 8.06 -24.79
CA PRO A 902 5.04 7.31 -24.60
C PRO A 902 5.25 6.31 -25.74
N ARG A 903 6.48 6.26 -26.27
CA ARG A 903 6.92 5.29 -27.27
C ARG A 903 6.77 3.87 -26.70
N SER A 904 6.07 3.01 -27.43
CA SER A 904 5.92 1.58 -27.14
C SER A 904 7.23 0.95 -26.65
N VAL A 905 7.15 0.11 -25.63
CA VAL A 905 8.25 -0.70 -25.12
C VAL A 905 8.51 -1.87 -26.07
N TYR A 906 7.47 -2.37 -26.72
CA TYR A 906 7.55 -3.41 -27.74
C TYR A 906 7.61 -2.83 -29.15
N ASP A 907 8.40 -3.43 -30.04
CA ASP A 907 8.37 -3.09 -31.47
C ASP A 907 7.24 -3.79 -32.24
N GLU A 908 7.09 -3.47 -33.53
CA GLU A 908 6.10 -4.05 -34.43
C GLU A 908 6.22 -5.58 -34.62
N GLN A 909 7.30 -6.20 -34.14
CA GLN A 909 7.49 -7.65 -34.13
C GLN A 909 7.31 -8.27 -32.73
N GLY A 910 6.83 -7.48 -31.75
CA GLY A 910 6.65 -7.93 -30.36
C GLY A 910 7.96 -8.09 -29.59
N ARG A 911 9.07 -7.47 -30.03
CA ARG A 911 10.36 -7.56 -29.34
C ARG A 911 10.54 -6.37 -28.40
N VAL A 912 10.91 -6.66 -27.16
CA VAL A 912 11.06 -5.65 -26.10
C VAL A 912 12.31 -4.77 -26.31
N GLN A 913 12.16 -3.45 -26.24
CA GLN A 913 13.17 -2.44 -26.58
C GLN A 913 13.91 -1.91 -25.33
N CYS A 914 14.35 -2.83 -24.47
CA CYS A 914 14.99 -2.56 -23.20
C CYS A 914 16.51 -2.32 -23.29
N MET A 915 17.09 -1.75 -22.23
CA MET A 915 18.53 -1.67 -22.07
C MET A 915 19.11 -3.04 -21.69
N PRO A 916 20.22 -3.50 -22.30
CA PRO A 916 20.85 -4.76 -21.90
C PRO A 916 21.37 -4.69 -20.46
N THR A 917 21.47 -5.85 -19.81
CA THR A 917 22.10 -6.02 -18.49
C THR A 917 23.47 -5.32 -18.46
N PRO A 918 23.78 -4.48 -17.46
CA PRO A 918 25.03 -3.76 -17.42
C PRO A 918 26.22 -4.71 -17.20
N THR A 919 27.31 -4.48 -17.92
CA THR A 919 28.58 -5.24 -17.82
C THR A 919 29.73 -4.44 -17.21
N GLN A 920 29.47 -3.20 -16.79
CA GLN A 920 30.45 -2.29 -16.18
C GLN A 920 29.79 -1.30 -15.21
N SER A 921 30.60 -0.64 -14.38
CA SER A 921 30.19 0.47 -13.50
C SER A 921 31.11 1.68 -13.72
N PRO A 922 30.59 2.91 -13.93
CA PRO A 922 29.20 3.23 -14.27
C PRO A 922 28.83 2.74 -15.68
N LEU A 923 27.56 2.93 -16.08
CA LEU A 923 27.16 2.79 -17.48
C LEU A 923 27.91 3.79 -18.39
N PRO A 924 28.15 3.43 -19.68
CA PRO A 924 28.64 4.37 -20.68
C PRO A 924 27.75 5.62 -20.75
N ARG A 925 28.38 6.81 -20.85
CA ARG A 925 27.68 8.10 -20.69
C ARG A 925 26.51 8.31 -21.65
N GLU A 926 26.61 7.79 -22.87
CA GLU A 926 25.56 7.86 -23.88
C GLU A 926 24.38 6.95 -23.55
N LEU A 927 24.63 5.69 -23.18
CA LEU A 927 23.60 4.75 -22.77
C LEU A 927 22.89 5.20 -21.48
N ALA A 928 23.64 5.77 -20.54
CA ALA A 928 23.13 6.39 -19.32
C ALA A 928 22.27 7.65 -19.56
N ARG A 929 22.20 8.15 -20.80
CA ARG A 929 21.50 9.37 -21.24
C ARG A 929 20.67 9.17 -22.51
N SER A 930 20.35 7.93 -22.88
CA SER A 930 19.81 7.60 -24.21
C SER A 930 18.37 8.07 -24.49
N ARG A 931 17.53 8.24 -23.46
CA ARG A 931 16.06 8.34 -23.58
C ARG A 931 15.42 7.10 -24.22
N SER A 932 15.77 5.95 -23.66
CA SER A 932 15.18 4.63 -23.94
C SER A 932 14.70 3.95 -22.66
N TRP A 933 13.83 2.96 -22.80
CA TRP A 933 13.42 2.09 -21.72
C TRP A 933 14.63 1.32 -21.17
N VAL A 934 14.73 1.23 -19.84
CA VAL A 934 15.83 0.56 -19.14
C VAL A 934 15.43 -0.86 -18.79
N CYS A 935 14.24 -1.04 -18.22
CA CYS A 935 13.68 -2.33 -17.80
C CYS A 935 14.60 -3.06 -16.80
N GLU A 936 14.98 -2.40 -15.71
CA GLU A 936 15.88 -2.98 -14.70
C GLU A 936 15.33 -4.29 -14.09
N HIS A 937 14.01 -4.50 -14.13
CA HIS A 937 13.35 -5.74 -13.74
C HIS A 937 13.58 -6.93 -14.70
N ARG A 938 14.01 -6.67 -15.94
CA ARG A 938 14.38 -7.66 -16.97
C ARG A 938 15.88 -7.97 -17.04
N TRP A 939 16.72 -7.33 -16.21
CA TRP A 939 18.15 -7.61 -16.17
C TRP A 939 18.44 -9.03 -15.63
N ALA A 940 19.51 -9.66 -16.12
CA ALA A 940 19.81 -11.07 -15.85
C ALA A 940 19.84 -11.41 -14.36
N GLY A 941 19.24 -12.55 -13.98
CA GLY A 941 19.14 -13.01 -12.60
C GLY A 941 18.19 -12.24 -11.69
N VAL A 942 17.65 -11.08 -12.11
CA VAL A 942 16.78 -10.25 -11.23
C VAL A 942 15.55 -11.02 -10.79
N ALA A 943 14.73 -11.54 -11.70
CA ALA A 943 13.55 -12.30 -11.31
C ALA A 943 13.75 -13.83 -11.21
N GLY A 944 14.95 -14.33 -11.55
CA GLY A 944 15.46 -15.54 -10.92
C GLY A 944 15.57 -15.39 -9.39
N LEU A 945 16.01 -14.21 -8.93
CA LEU A 945 16.01 -13.86 -7.52
C LEU A 945 14.62 -13.47 -6.96
N VAL A 946 13.62 -13.18 -7.80
CA VAL A 946 12.20 -13.12 -7.37
C VAL A 946 11.68 -14.53 -7.07
N HIS A 947 11.97 -15.53 -7.91
CA HIS A 947 11.69 -16.94 -7.57
C HIS A 947 12.42 -17.35 -6.28
N PHE A 948 13.71 -17.01 -6.13
CA PHE A 948 14.45 -17.25 -4.89
C PHE A 948 13.75 -16.62 -3.69
N ARG A 949 13.44 -15.33 -3.77
CA ARG A 949 12.79 -14.59 -2.68
C ARG A 949 11.48 -15.25 -2.26
N LYS A 950 10.65 -15.69 -3.20
CA LYS A 950 9.36 -16.34 -2.91
C LYS A 950 9.54 -17.74 -2.30
N ALA A 951 10.51 -18.52 -2.76
CA ALA A 951 10.82 -19.84 -2.17
C ALA A 951 11.45 -19.77 -0.77
N CYS A 952 12.20 -18.69 -0.49
CA CYS A 952 12.99 -18.53 0.73
C CYS A 952 12.32 -17.67 1.81
N ARG A 953 11.13 -17.15 1.50
CA ARG A 953 10.40 -16.16 2.30
C ARG A 953 10.07 -16.66 3.70
N GLY A 954 10.32 -15.82 4.72
CA GLY A 954 9.96 -16.12 6.12
C GLY A 954 10.81 -17.21 6.78
N LEU A 955 11.81 -17.75 6.08
CA LEU A 955 12.78 -18.65 6.68
C LEU A 955 13.78 -17.85 7.56
N PRO A 956 14.08 -18.31 8.79
CA PRO A 956 15.05 -17.63 9.64
C PRO A 956 16.47 -17.77 9.09
N ILE A 957 17.29 -16.73 9.25
CA ILE A 957 18.73 -16.79 8.99
C ILE A 957 19.35 -17.80 9.97
N SER A 958 19.83 -18.94 9.44
CA SER A 958 20.30 -20.08 10.22
C SER A 958 21.82 -20.25 10.22
N ARG A 959 22.53 -19.49 9.38
CA ARG A 959 23.99 -19.29 9.40
C ARG A 959 24.36 -18.07 8.55
N MET A 960 25.43 -17.39 8.94
CA MET A 960 26.08 -16.34 8.14
C MET A 960 27.58 -16.59 8.11
N TRP A 961 28.19 -16.32 6.96
CA TRP A 961 29.64 -16.36 6.74
C TRP A 961 30.09 -14.95 6.34
N LYS A 962 31.13 -14.46 7.01
CA LYS A 962 31.65 -13.09 6.88
C LYS A 962 33.13 -13.02 7.26
N ALA A 963 33.80 -11.96 6.83
CA ALA A 963 35.25 -11.77 6.84
C ALA A 963 35.96 -11.69 8.22
N ASP A 964 35.27 -12.01 9.31
CA ASP A 964 35.86 -12.24 10.64
C ASP A 964 35.97 -13.74 11.00
N GLN A 965 35.51 -14.63 10.10
CA GLN A 965 35.66 -16.08 10.18
C GLN A 965 36.86 -16.56 9.36
N ALA A 966 37.38 -17.74 9.70
CA ALA A 966 38.31 -18.46 8.84
C ALA A 966 37.68 -18.71 7.44
N ASP A 967 38.54 -18.76 6.42
CA ASP A 967 38.20 -19.11 5.03
C ASP A 967 37.23 -18.14 4.30
N VAL A 968 36.82 -17.03 4.93
CA VAL A 968 36.00 -15.97 4.31
C VAL A 968 36.82 -14.71 4.05
N GLY A 969 36.96 -14.34 2.77
CA GLY A 969 37.71 -13.16 2.34
C GLY A 969 37.03 -11.82 2.68
N LYS A 970 37.82 -10.74 2.77
CA LYS A 970 37.30 -9.37 2.86
C LYS A 970 36.49 -9.04 1.61
N GLY A 971 35.27 -8.51 1.77
CA GLY A 971 34.34 -8.27 0.66
C GLY A 971 33.52 -9.51 0.25
N HIS A 972 33.72 -10.67 0.87
CA HIS A 972 32.89 -11.86 0.67
C HIS A 972 31.88 -12.00 1.81
N LEU A 973 30.67 -12.44 1.48
CA LEU A 973 29.69 -12.87 2.48
C LEU A 973 28.74 -13.93 1.93
N ALA A 974 28.20 -14.77 2.80
CA ALA A 974 27.15 -15.73 2.47
C ALA A 974 26.17 -15.91 3.64
N PHE A 975 24.97 -16.41 3.35
CA PHE A 975 23.96 -16.69 4.37
C PHE A 975 23.08 -17.89 3.97
N ARG A 976 22.58 -18.59 4.99
CA ARG A 976 21.68 -19.74 4.88
C ARG A 976 20.36 -19.43 5.56
N LEU A 977 19.26 -19.82 4.93
CA LEU A 977 17.88 -19.60 5.39
C LEU A 977 17.23 -20.95 5.69
N GLY A 978 16.93 -21.21 6.95
CA GLY A 978 16.53 -22.53 7.45
C GLY A 978 17.52 -23.62 7.03
N GLY A 979 17.02 -24.68 6.41
CA GLY A 979 17.81 -25.64 5.61
C GLY A 979 17.27 -25.74 4.19
N LYS A 980 16.78 -24.63 3.63
CA LYS A 980 16.05 -24.61 2.34
C LYS A 980 16.59 -23.61 1.32
N CYS A 981 17.40 -22.64 1.72
CA CYS A 981 18.06 -21.72 0.80
C CYS A 981 19.45 -21.31 1.26
N PHE A 982 20.31 -20.97 0.30
CA PHE A 982 21.65 -20.44 0.50
C PHE A 982 21.94 -19.37 -0.56
N ALA A 983 22.61 -18.28 -0.18
CA ALA A 983 23.11 -17.28 -1.11
C ALA A 983 24.48 -16.75 -0.70
N ALA A 984 25.27 -16.34 -1.69
CA ALA A 984 26.62 -15.80 -1.54
C ALA A 984 26.83 -14.58 -2.44
N LEU A 985 27.67 -13.65 -2.00
CA LEU A 985 27.90 -12.33 -2.62
C LEU A 985 29.38 -11.97 -2.50
N VAL A 986 29.98 -11.52 -3.60
CA VAL A 986 31.35 -10.99 -3.65
C VAL A 986 31.29 -9.56 -4.16
N ARG A 987 31.73 -8.60 -3.33
CA ARG A 987 31.61 -7.17 -3.62
C ARG A 987 32.21 -6.81 -4.99
N GLY A 988 31.48 -6.02 -5.78
CA GLY A 988 32.00 -5.47 -7.03
C GLY A 988 33.01 -4.33 -6.84
N ARG A 989 33.91 -4.16 -7.80
CA ARG A 989 34.71 -2.93 -7.89
C ARG A 989 33.82 -1.74 -8.20
N ARG A 990 34.15 -0.61 -7.60
CA ARG A 990 33.49 0.66 -7.85
C ARG A 990 34.44 1.60 -8.58
N ALA A 991 33.95 2.29 -9.60
CA ALA A 991 34.73 3.28 -10.34
C ALA A 991 35.29 4.35 -9.37
N HIS A 992 36.53 4.79 -9.62
CA HIS A 992 37.26 5.76 -8.80
C HIS A 992 37.57 5.33 -7.35
N SER A 993 37.29 4.08 -6.95
CA SER A 993 37.79 3.53 -5.69
C SER A 993 39.22 3.01 -5.85
N SER A 994 40.05 3.15 -4.81
CA SER A 994 41.45 2.68 -4.78
C SER A 994 41.59 1.18 -4.48
N TRP A 995 40.48 0.45 -4.44
CA TRP A 995 40.46 -0.97 -4.11
C TRP A 995 41.01 -1.82 -5.25
N HIS A 996 41.89 -2.74 -4.90
CA HIS A 996 42.42 -3.74 -5.83
C HIS A 996 41.40 -4.87 -6.00
N SER A 997 41.50 -5.60 -7.11
CA SER A 997 40.69 -6.78 -7.40
C SER A 997 40.74 -7.79 -6.26
N ILE A 998 39.59 -8.20 -5.71
CA ILE A 998 39.52 -9.35 -4.79
C ILE A 998 39.38 -10.69 -5.52
N GLY A 999 38.94 -10.66 -6.78
CA GLY A 999 38.78 -11.85 -7.61
C GLY A 999 37.55 -12.69 -7.22
N ASN A 1000 37.54 -13.94 -7.67
CA ASN A 1000 36.39 -14.84 -7.51
C ASN A 1000 36.53 -15.67 -6.23
N TRP A 1001 35.42 -15.86 -5.51
CA TRP A 1001 35.38 -16.70 -4.31
C TRP A 1001 34.94 -18.12 -4.67
N SER A 1002 35.79 -19.11 -4.39
CA SER A 1002 35.36 -20.52 -4.35
C SER A 1002 34.51 -20.76 -3.11
N LEU A 1003 33.35 -21.37 -3.29
CA LEU A 1003 32.42 -21.69 -2.19
C LEU A 1003 32.68 -23.07 -1.57
N ALA A 1004 33.69 -23.81 -2.06
CA ALA A 1004 33.96 -25.18 -1.64
C ALA A 1004 34.10 -25.32 -0.10
N GLY A 1005 33.44 -26.34 0.46
CA GLY A 1005 33.38 -26.59 1.90
C GLY A 1005 32.28 -25.83 2.66
N LEU A 1006 31.59 -24.84 2.06
CA LEU A 1006 30.50 -24.14 2.73
C LEU A 1006 29.25 -25.04 2.88
N GLU A 1007 28.77 -25.19 4.11
CA GLU A 1007 27.61 -26.03 4.44
C GLU A 1007 26.27 -25.31 4.20
N THR A 1008 25.81 -25.35 2.96
CA THR A 1008 24.52 -24.75 2.52
C THR A 1008 23.30 -25.29 3.27
N GLY A 1009 23.40 -26.47 3.89
CA GLY A 1009 22.30 -27.15 4.56
C GLY A 1009 21.21 -27.69 3.62
N LEU A 1010 21.43 -27.62 2.30
CA LEU A 1010 20.59 -28.26 1.29
C LEU A 1010 20.94 -29.75 1.15
N ALA A 1011 20.09 -30.51 0.45
CA ALA A 1011 20.35 -31.91 0.15
C ALA A 1011 21.52 -32.05 -0.86
N PRO A 1012 22.25 -33.19 -0.88
CA PRO A 1012 23.27 -33.45 -1.90
C PRO A 1012 22.65 -33.48 -3.30
N GLY A 1013 23.28 -32.83 -4.28
CA GLY A 1013 22.75 -32.68 -5.64
C GLY A 1013 23.37 -31.53 -6.42
N ARG A 1014 22.99 -31.40 -7.69
CA ARG A 1014 23.32 -30.22 -8.53
C ARG A 1014 22.18 -29.21 -8.41
N TYR A 1015 22.49 -27.93 -8.26
CA TYR A 1015 21.52 -26.85 -8.11
C TYR A 1015 21.79 -25.75 -9.12
N CYS A 1016 20.74 -25.18 -9.69
CA CYS A 1016 20.86 -24.04 -10.59
C CYS A 1016 20.96 -22.75 -9.79
N ASP A 1017 21.97 -21.93 -10.09
CA ASP A 1017 22.07 -20.58 -9.55
C ASP A 1017 21.07 -19.65 -10.24
N LEU A 1018 20.04 -19.27 -9.49
CA LEU A 1018 18.96 -18.41 -9.97
C LEU A 1018 19.43 -16.97 -10.24
N ALA A 1019 20.55 -16.55 -9.67
CA ALA A 1019 21.15 -15.24 -9.93
C ALA A 1019 21.88 -15.15 -11.28
N SER A 1020 22.02 -16.28 -12.00
CA SER A 1020 22.64 -16.36 -13.35
C SER A 1020 21.64 -16.41 -14.51
N LEU A 1021 20.34 -16.60 -14.26
CA LEU A 1021 19.33 -16.84 -15.30
C LEU A 1021 19.11 -15.60 -16.19
N GLU A 1022 19.47 -15.68 -17.48
CA GLU A 1022 19.41 -14.53 -18.40
C GLU A 1022 17.98 -14.09 -18.71
N THR A 1023 17.14 -14.96 -19.29
CA THR A 1023 15.67 -14.82 -19.27
C THR A 1023 15.01 -16.20 -19.13
N GLN A 1024 13.99 -16.47 -18.31
CA GLN A 1024 12.83 -15.69 -17.82
C GLN A 1024 11.53 -15.83 -18.64
N ARG A 1025 11.22 -17.06 -19.05
CA ARG A 1025 9.90 -17.63 -18.73
C ARG A 1025 10.09 -18.53 -17.50
N GLY A 1026 9.07 -18.67 -16.67
CA GLY A 1026 9.16 -19.31 -15.34
C GLY A 1026 9.98 -20.60 -15.37
N TRP A 1027 11.11 -20.59 -14.66
CA TRP A 1027 12.20 -21.55 -14.87
C TRP A 1027 11.74 -23.00 -14.60
N ASP A 1028 11.87 -23.84 -15.63
CA ASP A 1028 11.30 -25.20 -15.71
C ASP A 1028 12.26 -26.32 -15.27
N GLY A 1029 13.48 -25.95 -14.83
CA GLY A 1029 14.53 -26.91 -14.47
C GLY A 1029 15.41 -27.38 -15.64
N SER A 1030 15.11 -26.99 -16.90
CA SER A 1030 15.78 -27.54 -18.08
C SER A 1030 17.08 -26.84 -18.47
N SER A 1031 17.23 -25.55 -18.12
CA SER A 1031 18.33 -24.70 -18.57
C SER A 1031 19.00 -23.99 -17.40
N CYS A 1032 20.33 -23.99 -17.34
CA CYS A 1032 21.06 -23.34 -16.26
C CYS A 1032 22.44 -22.78 -16.71
N PRO A 1033 22.68 -21.46 -16.63
CA PRO A 1033 23.97 -20.86 -16.99
C PRO A 1033 25.10 -21.13 -15.99
N ARG A 1034 24.80 -21.18 -14.68
CA ARG A 1034 25.75 -21.57 -13.62
C ARG A 1034 25.12 -22.55 -12.63
N GLU A 1035 25.80 -23.65 -12.37
CA GLU A 1035 25.39 -24.64 -11.38
C GLU A 1035 26.28 -24.66 -10.14
N VAL A 1036 25.77 -25.30 -9.08
CA VAL A 1036 26.49 -25.61 -7.83
C VAL A 1036 26.32 -27.09 -7.50
N THR A 1037 27.42 -27.80 -7.31
CA THR A 1037 27.42 -29.21 -6.90
C THR A 1037 27.57 -29.32 -5.38
N LEU A 1038 26.60 -29.94 -4.72
CA LEU A 1038 26.59 -30.18 -3.28
C LEU A 1038 26.82 -31.66 -2.94
N GLY A 1039 27.73 -31.89 -2.00
CA GLY A 1039 28.06 -33.20 -1.44
C GLY A 1039 27.25 -33.54 -0.19
N GLN A 1040 27.75 -34.50 0.59
CA GLN A 1040 27.13 -34.87 1.87
C GLN A 1040 27.04 -33.67 2.83
N HIS A 1041 26.03 -33.67 3.69
CA HIS A 1041 25.70 -32.58 4.63
C HIS A 1041 25.42 -31.20 3.97
N GLY A 1042 25.29 -31.15 2.64
CA GLY A 1042 25.06 -29.90 1.89
C GLY A 1042 26.31 -29.05 1.74
N ALA A 1043 27.51 -29.61 1.95
CA ALA A 1043 28.77 -28.94 1.67
C ALA A 1043 28.95 -28.72 0.16
N VAL A 1044 29.31 -27.50 -0.26
CA VAL A 1044 29.66 -27.24 -1.67
C VAL A 1044 30.91 -28.03 -2.06
N LEU A 1045 30.84 -28.78 -3.16
CA LEU A 1045 31.99 -29.40 -3.83
C LEU A 1045 32.50 -28.48 -4.95
N GLU A 1046 31.57 -27.95 -5.75
CA GLU A 1046 31.86 -27.09 -6.91
C GLU A 1046 30.89 -25.91 -6.92
N GLY A 1047 31.42 -24.69 -7.05
CA GLY A 1047 30.64 -23.46 -7.11
C GLY A 1047 31.49 -22.24 -6.78
N SER A 1048 31.29 -21.14 -7.50
CA SER A 1048 32.03 -19.89 -7.25
C SER A 1048 31.22 -18.65 -7.62
N VAL A 1049 31.56 -17.54 -6.95
CA VAL A 1049 30.96 -16.21 -7.16
C VAL A 1049 32.02 -15.28 -7.72
N ALA A 1050 31.69 -14.55 -8.78
CA ALA A 1050 32.60 -13.59 -9.40
C ALA A 1050 32.61 -12.24 -8.67
N GLU A 1051 33.69 -11.48 -8.84
CA GLU A 1051 33.77 -10.12 -8.31
C GLU A 1051 32.67 -9.21 -8.92
N GLY A 1052 31.74 -8.71 -8.09
CA GLY A 1052 30.58 -7.95 -8.56
C GLY A 1052 29.30 -8.77 -8.75
N ASP A 1053 29.30 -10.02 -8.32
CA ASP A 1053 28.23 -10.96 -8.58
C ASP A 1053 27.58 -11.56 -7.31
N ILE A 1054 26.44 -12.22 -7.50
CA ILE A 1054 25.65 -12.93 -6.48
C ILE A 1054 25.36 -14.33 -7.02
N LEU A 1055 25.28 -15.30 -6.10
CA LEU A 1055 24.83 -16.66 -6.35
C LEU A 1055 23.75 -17.02 -5.32
N ALA A 1056 22.67 -17.68 -5.75
CA ALA A 1056 21.53 -18.01 -4.91
C ALA A 1056 20.83 -19.31 -5.35
N ILE A 1057 20.69 -20.26 -4.40
CA ILE A 1057 20.14 -21.60 -4.63
C ILE A 1057 19.13 -21.98 -3.53
N HIS A 1058 18.09 -22.73 -3.89
CA HIS A 1058 17.08 -23.24 -2.95
C HIS A 1058 16.71 -24.70 -3.21
N ALA A 1059 16.01 -25.33 -2.25
CA ALA A 1059 15.66 -26.75 -2.30
C ALA A 1059 14.95 -27.17 -3.61
N GLY A 1060 14.01 -26.36 -4.10
CA GLY A 1060 13.33 -26.59 -5.39
C GLY A 1060 14.11 -26.18 -6.66
N ALA A 1061 15.39 -25.81 -6.54
CA ALA A 1061 16.25 -25.41 -7.67
C ALA A 1061 17.25 -26.51 -8.04
N MET A 1062 16.98 -27.76 -7.65
CA MET A 1062 17.82 -28.91 -7.98
C MET A 1062 17.67 -29.25 -9.48
N VAL A 1063 18.80 -29.36 -10.19
CA VAL A 1063 18.84 -29.74 -11.61
C VAL A 1063 18.59 -31.24 -11.73
N PRO A 1064 17.63 -31.68 -12.59
CA PRO A 1064 17.38 -33.09 -12.82
C PRO A 1064 18.62 -33.84 -13.32
N ARG A 1065 18.77 -35.12 -12.93
CA ARG A 1065 19.78 -35.99 -13.54
C ARG A 1065 19.41 -36.26 -15.00
N ALA A 1066 20.37 -36.11 -15.91
CA ALA A 1066 20.22 -36.51 -17.30
C ALA A 1066 19.76 -37.98 -17.37
N GLY A 1067 18.67 -38.23 -18.09
CA GLY A 1067 17.96 -39.52 -18.12
C GLY A 1067 16.62 -39.56 -17.36
N ALA A 1068 16.33 -38.59 -16.48
CA ALA A 1068 15.08 -38.60 -15.70
C ALA A 1068 13.80 -38.31 -16.52
N HIS A 1069 13.91 -37.73 -17.72
CA HIS A 1069 12.74 -37.39 -18.54
C HIS A 1069 11.99 -38.62 -19.09
N GLU A 1070 12.67 -39.75 -19.33
CA GLU A 1070 12.02 -40.96 -19.85
C GLU A 1070 11.10 -41.63 -18.82
N THR A 1071 11.39 -41.52 -17.52
CA THR A 1071 10.57 -42.13 -16.47
C THR A 1071 9.37 -41.26 -16.07
N ALA A 1072 9.47 -39.94 -16.19
CA ALA A 1072 8.35 -39.03 -15.93
C ALA A 1072 7.26 -39.16 -17.02
N ALA A 1073 7.65 -39.25 -18.29
CA ALA A 1073 6.73 -39.39 -19.43
C ALA A 1073 6.06 -40.78 -19.54
N LEU A 1074 6.41 -41.72 -18.66
CA LEU A 1074 5.76 -43.04 -18.53
C LEU A 1074 4.81 -43.12 -17.31
N ALA A 1075 4.62 -42.02 -16.59
CA ALA A 1075 3.79 -41.92 -15.39
C ALA A 1075 2.68 -40.86 -15.48
N SER A 1076 2.46 -40.30 -16.68
CA SER A 1076 1.43 -39.28 -17.01
C SER A 1076 0.61 -39.70 -18.22
#